data_AF-A0A3B3BYL9-F1
#
_entry.id   AF-A0A3B3BYL9-F1
#
_cell.length_a   1.000
_cell.length_b   1.000
_cell.length_c   1.000
_cell.angle_alpha   90.00
_cell.angle_beta   90.00
_cell.angle_gamma   90.00
#
_symmetry.space_group_name_H-M   'P 1'
#
loop_
_entity.id
_entity.type
_entity.pdbx_description
1 polymer ?
#
loop_
_entity_poly.entity_id
_entity_poly.type
_entity_poly.pdbx_seq_one_letter_code
_entity_poly.pdbx_strand_id
1 'polypeptide(L)'
;MEVAAKGRAKRKHLDARDCAELGRSANGTDVLTQPHTSNHALGKRNPNRGLYPRSPAKRKKPAAAASGSPCGKQQPINSFFSVTKVLSSSPLKSPRPSTSGFPCQQLMDADEEEDDDDASLLAASVEAEAVAADDEEEIDDTSLLAAERLQELDGEKRVCVDSCRLTVGVEHKETVNLNEDPLEGMTAEMFGDDEEFEKYGIDDDEEEVEPLPDAHYGLLGSNSVLQEPQGCMDDLPEEVLEQILSLVPAPDLYRSVSIVCHRWKNIVENPKFVPYKKQYYRYTMREVETVQKIVNILKNSGMIGARSSDHCIRSLILLMAQHEVGERVRPEDVLECVKKHRLYPQAEASIRLRVPDVQKFFHVNSGGPNPYAAMAAILVLSESVGDVEDLVFLLRRSISLTAVTEFLSHMATMLLALDRNRVQISNRLHYNIYYVLHLMENGPFVSGSAQDGHPQIYLTREQQQILSHKIQQDHVVKIIAFAGTGKTTTLMKFAEQRPHLRFLYVAFNNSVACEARRRFPSNVDCKTVHSLAYKDVGKRYALNKKLSFNLAPFSINCVLPSGRGGFTKAKVVTTTLKNFMASTDAAISTEHVPNCYPSSESNYEWIPESEQQLFAEDAKEIWRRMKDLKEKSKHAYYMPHDGYLKLWQLQDPKPCLSDRYDVLFIDEAQDCTPAILDVLLSQRCGKVLVGDPHQQIYTFKGAINALEITRHTHVFYLTQSFRFGAEIAYVGATVLKVCKRVNKILVGGKQSGNVCDQSAAEALVARKTGLSQSRGKIGILSRCNFTVFVQAVNLTNANPLCRIHFIGGVKRIGLEKIMDIFQLLNQDREKRKSNSIRDPLIRCFSFKKENGFQALKKYVLQTDDKELEGKLTIVERYQKNLPEVVNRLEACSESDMKYADFILGTVHKAKGLEFDTVIMTDDFTNIQTSRHNTQHSLESMIHKIPADEWNLIYVAVTRARRCLVFSNTILHLLTVAGEYFLKSEMPVAGSGPPPCSVSDCPNCLTPGSAFIMSKKKIYCTEGVTFSGPLCERCVWVRVGPVAFLMTDDVLSMAEIPRGPQPAINDRWIMVLLGQQMS
;
A
#
# COMPACT_ATOMS: atom_id res chain seq x y z
N MET A 1 -18.92 -4.05 -39.48
CA MET A 1 -19.82 -5.11 -40.00
C MET A 1 -19.36 -5.52 -41.39
N GLU A 2 -19.62 -6.75 -41.82
CA GLU A 2 -19.34 -7.21 -43.18
C GLU A 2 -20.62 -7.16 -44.02
N VAL A 3 -20.52 -6.70 -45.27
CA VAL A 3 -21.62 -6.75 -46.25
C VAL A 3 -21.13 -7.52 -47.47
N ALA A 4 -21.68 -8.71 -47.69
CA ALA A 4 -21.18 -9.65 -48.68
C ALA A 4 -21.88 -9.48 -50.04
N ALA A 5 -21.27 -8.71 -50.95
CA ALA A 5 -21.64 -8.68 -52.36
C ALA A 5 -20.56 -9.38 -53.22
N LYS A 6 -20.91 -10.53 -53.80
CA LYS A 6 -20.13 -11.27 -54.83
C LYS A 6 -18.64 -11.54 -54.50
N GLY A 7 -18.40 -12.33 -53.45
CA GLY A 7 -17.33 -13.35 -53.48
C GLY A 7 -15.88 -12.93 -53.23
N ARG A 8 -15.58 -11.66 -52.90
CA ARG A 8 -14.25 -11.25 -52.39
C ARG A 8 -14.39 -10.28 -51.22
N ALA A 9 -14.19 -10.77 -50.00
CA ALA A 9 -14.15 -9.93 -48.80
C ALA A 9 -12.86 -9.09 -48.77
N LYS A 10 -12.99 -7.76 -48.86
CA LYS A 10 -11.96 -6.80 -48.45
C LYS A 10 -12.42 -6.08 -47.20
N ARG A 11 -11.59 -6.03 -46.15
CA ARG A 11 -11.84 -5.19 -44.98
C ARG A 11 -11.70 -3.72 -45.41
N LYS A 12 -12.80 -2.95 -45.40
CA LYS A 12 -12.75 -1.48 -45.46
C LYS A 12 -12.50 -0.97 -44.04
N HIS A 13 -11.46 -0.17 -43.84
CA HIS A 13 -11.39 0.67 -42.64
C HIS A 13 -12.44 1.79 -42.78
N LEU A 14 -13.21 2.02 -41.72
CA LEU A 14 -14.10 3.15 -41.60
C LEU A 14 -13.36 4.29 -40.89
N ASP A 15 -13.52 5.52 -41.35
CA ASP A 15 -12.98 6.69 -40.68
C ASP A 15 -13.99 7.30 -39.68
N ALA A 16 -13.63 8.43 -39.06
CA ALA A 16 -14.49 9.10 -38.10
C ALA A 16 -15.76 9.72 -38.71
N ARG A 17 -15.81 9.94 -40.03
CA ARG A 17 -17.00 10.42 -40.76
C ARG A 17 -17.90 9.27 -41.17
N ASP A 18 -17.36 8.18 -41.72
CA ASP A 18 -18.10 6.94 -42.01
C ASP A 18 -18.90 6.48 -40.76
N CYS A 19 -18.25 6.48 -39.58
CA CYS A 19 -18.89 6.15 -38.31
C CYS A 19 -19.96 7.17 -37.87
N ALA A 20 -19.76 8.45 -38.16
CA ALA A 20 -20.69 9.52 -37.80
C ALA A 20 -21.93 9.62 -38.71
N GLU A 21 -21.87 9.08 -39.93
CA GLU A 21 -23.04 8.89 -40.80
C GLU A 21 -23.80 7.61 -40.42
N LEU A 22 -23.10 6.51 -40.15
CA LEU A 22 -23.73 5.26 -39.66
C LEU A 22 -24.58 5.51 -38.41
N GLY A 23 -24.07 6.25 -37.44
CA GLY A 23 -24.81 6.65 -36.22
C GLY A 23 -25.99 7.61 -36.43
N ARG A 24 -26.23 8.10 -37.65
CA ARG A 24 -27.42 8.90 -38.04
C ARG A 24 -28.39 8.14 -38.93
N SER A 25 -28.00 6.96 -39.42
CA SER A 25 -28.87 6.10 -40.23
C SER A 25 -29.83 5.31 -39.35
N ALA A 26 -31.08 5.13 -39.77
CA ALA A 26 -32.08 4.37 -39.01
C ALA A 26 -31.61 2.94 -38.67
N ASN A 27 -30.92 2.29 -39.60
CA ASN A 27 -30.33 0.97 -39.41
C ASN A 27 -29.14 0.95 -38.43
N GLY A 28 -28.54 2.10 -38.13
CA GLY A 28 -27.48 2.24 -37.12
C GLY A 28 -28.01 2.46 -35.70
N THR A 29 -29.19 3.07 -35.56
CA THR A 29 -29.83 3.35 -34.27
C THR A 29 -30.57 2.15 -33.68
N ASP A 30 -31.16 1.27 -34.50
CA ASP A 30 -31.97 0.13 -34.03
C ASP A 30 -31.16 -1.06 -33.48
N VAL A 31 -29.90 -1.22 -33.89
CA VAL A 31 -29.11 -2.45 -33.66
C VAL A 31 -28.43 -2.49 -32.28
N LEU A 32 -28.61 -1.47 -31.44
CA LEU A 32 -27.88 -1.31 -30.16
C LEU A 32 -28.76 -1.24 -28.90
N THR A 33 -30.09 -1.35 -29.00
CA THR A 33 -31.00 -0.94 -27.91
C THR A 33 -32.14 -1.90 -27.54
N GLN A 34 -32.35 -3.03 -28.25
CA GLN A 34 -33.37 -4.01 -27.86
C GLN A 34 -32.93 -5.48 -27.99
N PRO A 35 -33.30 -6.37 -27.04
CA PRO A 35 -33.22 -7.82 -27.23
C PRO A 35 -34.39 -8.29 -28.10
N HIS A 36 -34.11 -8.98 -29.20
CA HIS A 36 -35.16 -9.42 -30.13
C HIS A 36 -36.04 -10.56 -29.58
N THR A 37 -37.20 -10.20 -29.03
CA THR A 37 -38.34 -11.11 -28.83
C THR A 37 -39.48 -10.75 -29.79
N SER A 38 -39.57 -11.46 -30.92
CA SER A 38 -40.71 -11.34 -31.83
C SER A 38 -41.15 -12.71 -32.36
N ASN A 39 -42.28 -13.21 -31.81
CA ASN A 39 -42.99 -14.35 -32.37
C ASN A 39 -43.75 -13.91 -33.62
N HIS A 40 -43.45 -14.48 -34.79
CA HIS A 40 -44.44 -14.76 -35.82
C HIS A 40 -44.02 -15.98 -36.65
N ALA A 41 -44.98 -16.70 -37.20
CA ALA A 41 -44.83 -18.11 -37.60
C ALA A 41 -44.57 -18.34 -39.11
N LEU A 42 -44.37 -19.62 -39.46
CA LEU A 42 -44.40 -20.22 -40.81
C LEU A 42 -43.20 -19.95 -41.73
N GLY A 43 -42.18 -20.82 -41.66
CA GLY A 43 -41.11 -20.90 -42.66
C GLY A 43 -40.18 -22.12 -42.49
N LYS A 44 -40.44 -23.23 -43.20
CA LYS A 44 -39.62 -24.45 -43.09
C LYS A 44 -38.27 -24.33 -43.83
N ARG A 45 -37.18 -23.93 -43.13
CA ARG A 45 -35.80 -24.44 -43.34
C ARG A 45 -34.83 -23.90 -42.27
N ASN A 46 -33.98 -24.79 -41.74
CA ASN A 46 -32.97 -24.46 -40.73
C ASN A 46 -31.73 -23.81 -41.37
N PRO A 47 -31.33 -22.57 -41.02
CA PRO A 47 -30.18 -21.87 -41.63
C PRO A 47 -28.80 -22.43 -41.26
N ASN A 48 -28.65 -23.08 -40.10
CA ASN A 48 -27.34 -23.26 -39.44
C ASN A 48 -26.49 -24.42 -40.00
N ARG A 49 -26.71 -24.82 -41.25
CA ARG A 49 -26.08 -26.00 -41.88
C ARG A 49 -24.76 -25.67 -42.59
N GLY A 50 -23.80 -25.07 -41.87
CA GLY A 50 -22.54 -24.62 -42.49
C GLY A 50 -21.28 -24.46 -41.61
N LEU A 51 -21.36 -24.47 -40.28
CA LEU A 51 -20.24 -24.06 -39.40
C LEU A 51 -19.68 -25.17 -38.49
N TYR A 52 -19.25 -26.30 -39.08
CA TYR A 52 -18.34 -27.25 -38.43
C TYR A 52 -17.36 -27.85 -39.46
N PRO A 53 -16.05 -27.96 -39.14
CA PRO A 53 -15.07 -28.56 -40.04
C PRO A 53 -15.26 -30.07 -40.16
N ARG A 54 -14.91 -30.64 -41.32
CA ARG A 54 -14.91 -32.09 -41.58
C ARG A 54 -13.48 -32.61 -41.71
N SER A 55 -13.18 -33.72 -41.04
CA SER A 55 -12.01 -34.57 -41.33
C SER A 55 -12.31 -35.59 -42.45
N PRO A 56 -11.29 -36.22 -43.06
CA PRO A 56 -11.47 -37.01 -44.30
C PRO A 56 -12.01 -38.43 -44.09
N ALA A 57 -12.57 -39.03 -45.14
CA ALA A 57 -13.13 -40.38 -45.14
C ALA A 57 -12.14 -41.48 -45.55
N LYS A 58 -12.37 -42.73 -45.05
CA LYS A 58 -12.56 -44.04 -45.75
C LYS A 58 -12.21 -45.22 -44.80
N ARG A 59 -12.76 -46.45 -44.87
CA ARG A 59 -13.94 -47.03 -45.58
C ARG A 59 -14.24 -48.49 -45.10
N LYS A 60 -15.43 -48.74 -44.51
CA LYS A 60 -16.11 -50.05 -44.25
C LYS A 60 -15.55 -51.06 -43.20
N LYS A 61 -16.37 -51.32 -42.14
CA LYS A 61 -17.06 -52.58 -41.69
C LYS A 61 -16.52 -53.98 -42.12
N PRO A 62 -16.79 -55.10 -41.38
CA PRO A 62 -17.82 -55.28 -40.31
C PRO A 62 -17.50 -56.13 -39.03
N ALA A 63 -18.29 -55.87 -37.97
CA ALA A 63 -18.89 -56.83 -36.99
C ALA A 63 -18.07 -57.58 -35.90
N ALA A 64 -18.78 -57.76 -34.76
CA ALA A 64 -18.61 -58.72 -33.64
C ALA A 64 -17.63 -58.42 -32.47
N ALA A 65 -18.14 -58.74 -31.26
CA ALA A 65 -17.49 -58.90 -29.96
C ALA A 65 -16.93 -57.67 -29.17
N ALA A 66 -16.91 -57.86 -27.85
CA ALA A 66 -16.21 -57.12 -26.77
C ALA A 66 -16.65 -55.67 -26.38
N SER A 67 -16.93 -55.54 -25.07
CA SER A 67 -16.67 -54.42 -24.15
C SER A 67 -16.82 -52.93 -24.57
N GLY A 68 -17.58 -52.19 -23.75
CA GLY A 68 -17.15 -50.86 -23.29
C GLY A 68 -17.76 -49.64 -23.99
N SER A 69 -18.68 -48.96 -23.28
CA SER A 69 -18.99 -47.55 -23.52
C SER A 69 -18.68 -46.73 -22.27
N PRO A 70 -17.90 -45.65 -22.39
CA PRO A 70 -18.04 -44.49 -21.53
C PRO A 70 -18.56 -43.31 -22.35
N CYS A 71 -19.73 -42.79 -21.98
CA CYS A 71 -20.15 -41.46 -22.44
C CYS A 71 -19.21 -40.40 -21.83
N GLY A 72 -18.93 -39.32 -22.56
CA GLY A 72 -17.98 -38.28 -22.12
C GLY A 72 -18.48 -37.58 -20.86
N LYS A 73 -17.80 -37.82 -19.72
CA LYS A 73 -18.13 -37.18 -18.44
C LYS A 73 -17.79 -35.69 -18.44
N GLN A 74 -18.64 -34.88 -17.82
CA GLN A 74 -18.25 -33.57 -17.29
C GLN A 74 -17.21 -33.77 -16.17
N GLN A 75 -16.31 -32.80 -15.96
CA GLN A 75 -15.33 -32.87 -14.88
C GLN A 75 -15.89 -32.24 -13.59
N PRO A 76 -15.80 -32.91 -12.42
CA PRO A 76 -16.23 -32.34 -11.15
C PRO A 76 -15.27 -31.25 -10.66
N ILE A 77 -15.76 -30.38 -9.78
CA ILE A 77 -15.04 -29.18 -9.31
C ILE A 77 -13.65 -29.48 -8.71
N ASN A 78 -13.47 -30.67 -8.10
CA ASN A 78 -12.19 -31.11 -7.52
C ASN A 78 -11.06 -31.23 -8.58
N SER A 79 -11.37 -31.33 -9.87
CA SER A 79 -10.36 -31.29 -10.95
C SER A 79 -9.70 -29.91 -11.13
N PHE A 80 -10.28 -28.85 -10.55
CA PHE A 80 -9.72 -27.50 -10.54
C PHE A 80 -8.92 -27.18 -9.26
N PHE A 81 -9.03 -28.02 -8.22
CA PHE A 81 -8.37 -27.86 -6.92
C PHE A 81 -7.72 -29.18 -6.49
N SER A 82 -6.55 -29.49 -7.06
CA SER A 82 -5.81 -30.71 -6.75
C SER A 82 -5.25 -30.69 -5.32
N VAL A 83 -5.89 -31.45 -4.42
CA VAL A 83 -5.40 -31.69 -3.04
C VAL A 83 -4.11 -32.51 -3.07
N THR A 84 -3.15 -32.14 -2.23
CA THR A 84 -1.83 -32.79 -2.12
C THR A 84 -1.96 -34.24 -1.65
N LYS A 85 -1.24 -35.17 -2.28
CA LYS A 85 -1.18 -36.56 -1.82
C LYS A 85 -0.51 -36.65 -0.43
N VAL A 86 -1.24 -37.18 0.55
CA VAL A 86 -0.65 -37.69 1.80
C VAL A 86 0.00 -39.05 1.49
N LEU A 87 1.25 -39.24 1.92
CA LEU A 87 1.92 -40.54 1.92
C LEU A 87 1.82 -41.14 3.31
N SER A 88 1.22 -42.33 3.42
CA SER A 88 1.00 -43.04 4.68
C SER A 88 2.19 -43.93 5.04
N SER A 89 2.74 -43.76 6.25
CA SER A 89 3.57 -44.80 6.88
C SER A 89 3.55 -44.73 8.40
N SER A 90 3.22 -45.84 9.04
CA SER A 90 3.46 -46.11 10.47
C SER A 90 3.61 -47.63 10.61
N PRO A 91 4.57 -48.10 11.41
CA PRO A 91 4.13 -48.75 12.65
C PRO A 91 5.04 -48.49 13.86
N LEU A 92 4.47 -48.65 15.06
CA LEU A 92 5.19 -48.62 16.35
C LEU A 92 5.71 -50.01 16.74
N LYS A 93 7.01 -50.13 17.04
CA LYS A 93 7.57 -50.79 18.25
C LYS A 93 9.11 -50.77 18.29
N SER A 94 9.64 -50.88 19.51
CA SER A 94 11.06 -50.90 19.89
C SER A 94 11.29 -52.12 20.83
N PRO A 95 12.47 -52.38 21.48
CA PRO A 95 13.76 -51.65 21.44
C PRO A 95 15.08 -52.49 21.41
N ARG A 96 16.18 -51.87 20.94
CA ARG A 96 17.61 -52.09 21.36
C ARG A 96 18.26 -53.51 21.13
N PRO A 97 19.61 -53.68 21.26
CA PRO A 97 20.72 -52.71 21.09
C PRO A 97 21.93 -53.22 20.23
N SER A 98 22.83 -52.27 19.91
CA SER A 98 24.32 -52.37 19.88
C SER A 98 25.13 -53.21 18.84
N THR A 99 26.30 -52.62 18.54
CA THR A 99 27.64 -53.21 18.20
C THR A 99 28.04 -53.65 16.78
N SER A 100 29.06 -52.93 16.26
CA SER A 100 30.25 -53.37 15.49
C SER A 100 30.13 -54.09 14.13
N GLY A 101 30.89 -53.62 13.12
CA GLY A 101 31.21 -54.43 11.92
C GLY A 101 31.59 -53.67 10.64
N PHE A 102 32.80 -53.14 10.55
CA PHE A 102 33.52 -52.90 9.27
C PHE A 102 34.56 -54.03 9.08
N PRO A 103 35.14 -54.31 7.88
CA PRO A 103 34.85 -53.81 6.52
C PRO A 103 34.90 -54.91 5.40
N CYS A 104 34.95 -54.45 4.14
CA CYS A 104 35.70 -55.01 2.97
C CYS A 104 35.09 -56.08 2.02
N GLN A 105 35.30 -55.80 0.72
CA GLN A 105 35.52 -56.73 -0.44
C GLN A 105 34.31 -57.64 -0.84
N GLN A 106 34.09 -58.11 -2.08
CA GLN A 106 34.56 -57.90 -3.48
C GLN A 106 33.53 -58.65 -4.41
N LEU A 107 33.50 -58.65 -5.76
CA LEU A 107 34.28 -58.13 -6.91
C LEU A 107 33.34 -58.17 -8.17
N MET A 108 33.66 -57.43 -9.26
CA MET A 108 33.23 -57.67 -10.67
C MET A 108 31.73 -57.59 -11.03
N ASP A 109 31.26 -57.23 -12.24
CA ASP A 109 31.84 -56.99 -13.58
C ASP A 109 31.40 -55.59 -14.12
N ALA A 110 32.15 -54.83 -14.94
CA ALA A 110 32.48 -54.99 -16.39
C ALA A 110 31.26 -54.76 -17.33
N ASP A 111 31.26 -53.90 -18.36
CA ASP A 111 32.21 -52.85 -18.82
C ASP A 111 31.41 -51.53 -19.12
N GLU A 112 31.56 -50.64 -20.13
CA GLU A 112 32.32 -50.51 -21.39
C GLU A 112 32.27 -49.00 -21.86
N GLU A 113 33.38 -48.42 -22.36
CA GLU A 113 33.61 -47.11 -23.06
C GLU A 113 32.93 -45.80 -22.51
N GLU A 114 33.62 -44.72 -22.10
CA GLU A 114 34.69 -43.86 -22.70
C GLU A 114 34.26 -42.84 -23.78
N ASP A 115 34.50 -41.55 -23.49
CA ASP A 115 35.08 -40.56 -24.42
C ASP A 115 35.53 -39.33 -23.59
N ASP A 116 36.85 -39.15 -23.45
CA ASP A 116 37.49 -38.01 -22.77
C ASP A 116 37.74 -36.84 -23.74
N ASP A 117 37.91 -35.62 -23.21
CA ASP A 117 38.80 -34.63 -23.86
C ASP A 117 39.34 -33.63 -22.82
N ASP A 118 40.51 -33.94 -22.24
CA ASP A 118 41.19 -33.12 -21.24
C ASP A 118 42.26 -32.21 -21.86
N ALA A 119 42.36 -30.96 -21.42
CA ALA A 119 43.20 -29.92 -22.03
C ALA A 119 43.92 -29.08 -20.97
N SER A 120 45.02 -29.64 -20.46
CA SER A 120 45.91 -29.02 -19.47
C SER A 120 47.02 -28.15 -20.11
N LEU A 121 47.98 -27.71 -19.27
CA LEU A 121 49.30 -27.11 -19.61
C LEU A 121 49.32 -25.63 -20.08
N LEU A 122 50.37 -24.82 -19.80
CA LEU A 122 51.29 -24.77 -18.64
C LEU A 122 51.97 -23.36 -18.56
N ALA A 123 52.75 -23.17 -17.51
CA ALA A 123 53.58 -22.03 -17.10
C ALA A 123 54.30 -21.14 -18.15
N ALA A 124 54.51 -19.87 -17.78
CA ALA A 124 55.82 -19.20 -17.86
C ALA A 124 55.88 -17.94 -16.94
N SER A 125 57.06 -17.59 -16.45
CA SER A 125 57.33 -16.47 -15.52
C SER A 125 58.41 -15.52 -16.05
N VAL A 126 58.29 -14.21 -15.79
CA VAL A 126 59.36 -13.20 -15.98
C VAL A 126 59.28 -12.18 -14.82
N GLU A 127 60.42 -11.67 -14.37
CA GLU A 127 60.58 -10.77 -13.22
C GLU A 127 60.83 -9.30 -13.62
N ALA A 128 60.72 -8.39 -12.62
CA ALA A 128 61.17 -6.99 -12.61
C ALA A 128 60.42 -6.01 -13.59
N GLU A 129 60.34 -4.70 -13.34
CA GLU A 129 61.06 -3.81 -12.40
C GLU A 129 60.11 -2.97 -11.50
N ALA A 130 60.69 -2.26 -10.52
CA ALA A 130 59.98 -1.31 -9.66
C ALA A 130 60.25 0.15 -10.06
N VAL A 131 59.20 0.97 -10.15
CA VAL A 131 59.29 2.44 -10.19
C VAL A 131 58.24 3.00 -9.24
N ALA A 132 58.67 3.82 -8.28
CA ALA A 132 57.78 4.53 -7.36
C ALA A 132 57.47 5.94 -7.88
N ALA A 133 56.21 6.34 -7.75
CA ALA A 133 55.75 7.73 -7.83
C ALA A 133 54.41 7.83 -7.09
N ASP A 134 54.29 8.80 -6.19
CA ASP A 134 53.09 9.03 -5.37
C ASP A 134 51.97 9.71 -6.17
N ASP A 135 50.72 9.44 -5.80
CA ASP A 135 49.61 10.41 -5.80
C ASP A 135 48.39 9.76 -5.11
N GLU A 136 48.13 10.12 -3.85
CA GLU A 136 46.96 9.68 -3.09
C GLU A 136 45.77 10.63 -3.32
N GLU A 137 44.65 10.12 -3.85
CA GLU A 137 43.34 10.77 -3.75
C GLU A 137 42.30 9.82 -3.12
N GLU A 138 42.20 9.82 -1.79
CA GLU A 138 41.04 9.27 -1.07
C GLU A 138 39.77 10.07 -1.41
N ILE A 139 38.71 9.38 -1.85
CA ILE A 139 37.35 9.97 -1.94
C ILE A 139 36.34 8.98 -1.35
N ASP A 140 35.63 9.44 -0.31
CA ASP A 140 34.82 8.64 0.62
C ASP A 140 33.73 7.76 -0.03
N ASP A 141 33.53 6.60 0.58
CA ASP A 141 32.92 5.42 -0.01
C ASP A 141 31.43 5.26 0.36
N THR A 142 30.67 4.57 -0.50
CA THR A 142 29.47 3.84 -0.05
C THR A 142 29.44 2.47 -0.72
N SER A 143 29.90 1.48 0.05
CA SER A 143 30.40 0.19 -0.42
C SER A 143 29.38 -0.70 -1.13
N LEU A 144 29.89 -1.62 -1.96
CA LEU A 144 29.65 -3.06 -1.79
C LEU A 144 30.65 -3.91 -2.62
N LEU A 145 30.79 -5.19 -2.22
CA LEU A 145 31.74 -6.20 -2.70
C LEU A 145 33.17 -6.05 -2.12
N ALA A 146 33.94 -7.10 -1.87
CA ALA A 146 33.71 -8.55 -2.09
C ALA A 146 34.06 -9.39 -0.84
N ALA A 147 33.99 -10.72 -0.96
CA ALA A 147 34.44 -11.66 0.08
C ALA A 147 35.85 -12.20 -0.24
N GLU A 148 36.65 -12.45 0.78
CA GLU A 148 37.97 -13.07 0.65
C GLU A 148 37.96 -14.54 1.10
N ARG A 149 38.66 -15.39 0.35
CA ARG A 149 39.20 -16.65 0.87
C ARG A 149 40.57 -16.34 1.46
N LEU A 150 40.88 -16.88 2.63
CA LEU A 150 42.26 -17.08 3.06
C LEU A 150 42.61 -18.56 2.98
N GLN A 151 43.85 -18.85 2.59
CA GLN A 151 44.44 -20.19 2.62
C GLN A 151 45.21 -20.36 3.93
N GLU A 152 45.25 -21.59 4.42
CA GLU A 152 46.07 -21.99 5.57
C GLU A 152 47.56 -21.97 5.20
N LEU A 153 48.44 -21.59 6.14
CA LEU A 153 49.83 -22.05 6.22
C LEU A 153 50.32 -22.03 7.69
N ASP A 154 51.41 -22.74 7.95
CA ASP A 154 51.71 -23.43 9.21
C ASP A 154 52.78 -22.78 10.12
N GLY A 155 52.80 -23.18 11.41
CA GLY A 155 53.97 -23.06 12.32
C GLY A 155 54.18 -21.75 13.12
N GLU A 156 54.80 -21.75 14.31
CA GLU A 156 55.31 -22.84 15.17
C GLU A 156 55.29 -22.53 16.70
N LYS A 157 54.96 -23.56 17.49
CA LYS A 157 55.54 -24.00 18.79
C LYS A 157 56.35 -23.01 19.68
N ARG A 158 55.88 -22.78 20.92
CA ARG A 158 56.47 -23.24 22.22
C ARG A 158 55.80 -22.54 23.44
N VAL A 159 55.16 -23.26 24.37
CA VAL A 159 55.65 -24.10 25.51
C VAL A 159 55.70 -23.32 26.85
N CYS A 160 55.32 -24.01 27.93
CA CYS A 160 54.91 -23.51 29.24
C CYS A 160 56.04 -23.16 30.23
N VAL A 161 55.62 -22.56 31.36
CA VAL A 161 55.98 -22.80 32.80
C VAL A 161 55.90 -21.43 33.52
N ASP A 162 54.95 -21.09 34.41
CA ASP A 162 54.27 -21.76 35.56
C ASP A 162 54.95 -21.48 36.93
N SER A 163 54.14 -21.47 38.02
CA SER A 163 54.51 -21.18 39.43
C SER A 163 54.79 -19.69 39.76
N CYS A 164 54.44 -19.07 40.90
CA CYS A 164 53.68 -19.40 42.13
C CYS A 164 53.41 -18.07 42.91
N ARG A 165 52.60 -17.87 43.98
CA ARG A 165 51.60 -18.65 44.78
C ARG A 165 50.73 -17.65 45.61
N LEU A 166 50.15 -18.10 46.75
CA LEU A 166 49.43 -17.34 47.81
C LEU A 166 48.03 -16.78 47.42
N THR A 167 46.89 -17.47 47.61
CA THR A 167 46.14 -17.80 48.87
C THR A 167 45.70 -16.55 49.67
N VAL A 168 44.43 -16.34 50.07
CA VAL A 168 43.32 -17.23 50.54
C VAL A 168 41.97 -16.64 50.07
N GLY A 169 40.83 -17.33 49.88
CA GLY A 169 40.40 -18.75 49.98
C GLY A 169 38.98 -18.92 49.35
N VAL A 170 38.62 -20.10 48.80
CA VAL A 170 37.76 -21.13 49.45
C VAL A 170 36.27 -20.72 49.53
N GLU A 171 35.27 -21.33 48.89
CA GLU A 171 35.12 -22.49 47.95
C GLU A 171 33.97 -22.15 46.94
N HIS A 172 33.93 -22.51 45.66
CA HIS A 172 33.96 -23.83 44.97
C HIS A 172 32.67 -24.68 45.13
N LYS A 173 32.11 -25.32 44.08
CA LYS A 173 32.34 -25.23 42.62
C LYS A 173 31.26 -26.02 41.85
N GLU A 174 30.96 -25.64 40.61
CA GLU A 174 30.93 -26.61 39.50
C GLU A 174 31.10 -25.88 38.15
N THR A 175 31.67 -26.57 37.15
CA THR A 175 32.13 -25.97 35.88
C THR A 175 32.19 -27.00 34.75
N VAL A 176 31.54 -26.73 33.62
CA VAL A 176 31.75 -27.42 32.33
C VAL A 176 31.89 -26.35 31.23
N ASN A 177 32.61 -26.67 30.15
CA ASN A 177 33.15 -25.72 29.19
C ASN A 177 32.49 -25.82 27.81
N LEU A 178 32.32 -24.67 27.14
CA LEU A 178 32.40 -24.44 25.69
C LEU A 178 31.62 -25.35 24.71
N ASN A 179 30.58 -24.78 24.08
CA ASN A 179 30.49 -24.54 22.60
C ASN A 179 29.02 -24.36 22.18
N GLU A 180 28.63 -23.21 21.58
CA GLU A 180 27.49 -23.11 20.64
C GLU A 180 27.37 -21.72 19.97
N ASP A 181 26.69 -21.66 18.82
CA ASP A 181 26.56 -20.47 17.95
C ASP A 181 25.44 -19.50 18.37
N PRO A 182 25.65 -18.17 18.30
CA PRO A 182 24.61 -17.18 18.62
C PRO A 182 23.70 -16.88 17.41
N LEU A 183 22.78 -17.80 17.06
CA LEU A 183 21.90 -17.61 15.89
C LEU A 183 20.42 -18.02 16.05
N GLU A 184 19.82 -17.88 17.23
CA GLU A 184 18.35 -17.78 17.31
C GLU A 184 17.85 -16.73 18.33
N GLY A 185 16.58 -16.32 18.21
CA GLY A 185 16.08 -15.09 18.85
C GLY A 185 14.58 -14.81 18.73
N MET A 186 13.75 -15.86 18.82
CA MET A 186 12.44 -15.77 19.49
C MET A 186 12.66 -16.33 20.91
N THR A 187 12.09 -15.79 21.99
CA THR A 187 10.66 -15.75 22.39
C THR A 187 10.30 -14.38 23.00
N ALA A 188 9.07 -13.90 23.08
CA ALA A 188 7.85 -14.40 23.73
C ALA A 188 7.88 -14.37 25.28
N GLU A 189 7.69 -13.16 25.84
CA GLU A 189 7.22 -12.91 27.21
C GLU A 189 6.08 -11.87 27.16
N MET A 190 4.92 -12.20 27.75
CA MET A 190 3.85 -11.32 28.28
C MET A 190 2.51 -12.09 28.33
N PHE A 191 2.45 -13.08 29.22
CA PHE A 191 1.23 -13.34 30.00
C PHE A 191 1.72 -13.64 31.43
N GLY A 192 1.14 -12.94 32.40
CA GLY A 192 1.39 -13.18 33.82
C GLY A 192 0.49 -14.31 34.33
N ASP A 193 0.75 -14.71 35.57
CA ASP A 193 0.02 -15.78 36.25
C ASP A 193 -1.46 -15.43 36.48
N ASP A 194 -2.33 -16.43 36.34
CA ASP A 194 -3.66 -16.51 36.96
C ASP A 194 -4.06 -18.00 37.00
N GLU A 195 -3.43 -18.78 37.90
CA GLU A 195 -3.88 -20.13 38.24
C GLU A 195 -5.06 -20.06 39.23
N GLU A 196 -6.30 -20.30 38.76
CA GLU A 196 -7.34 -20.86 39.65
C GLU A 196 -8.48 -21.57 38.87
N PHE A 197 -9.18 -22.48 39.55
CA PHE A 197 -10.33 -23.28 39.09
C PHE A 197 -10.10 -24.46 38.11
N GLU A 198 -9.37 -25.48 38.58
CA GLU A 198 -9.83 -26.88 38.42
C GLU A 198 -10.50 -27.37 39.70
N LYS A 199 -11.84 -27.51 39.72
CA LYS A 199 -12.56 -28.54 40.49
C LYS A 199 -14.03 -28.65 40.15
N TYR A 200 -14.56 -29.85 40.44
CA TYR A 200 -15.86 -30.38 39.98
C TYR A 200 -15.89 -30.57 38.46
N GLY A 201 -16.28 -31.73 37.93
CA GLY A 201 -16.65 -32.98 38.59
C GLY A 201 -17.28 -33.90 37.54
N ILE A 202 -16.90 -35.18 37.53
CA ILE A 202 -17.49 -36.14 36.58
C ILE A 202 -18.84 -36.57 37.13
N ASP A 203 -19.89 -36.37 36.34
CA ASP A 203 -21.07 -37.23 36.27
C ASP A 203 -21.33 -37.47 34.78
N ASP A 204 -21.45 -38.74 34.38
CA ASP A 204 -21.83 -39.14 33.03
C ASP A 204 -23.35 -39.06 32.87
N ASP A 205 -23.84 -38.38 31.83
CA ASP A 205 -25.19 -38.55 31.27
C ASP A 205 -25.14 -38.15 29.78
N GLU A 206 -24.66 -39.04 28.92
CA GLU A 206 -24.77 -38.90 27.47
C GLU A 206 -26.23 -39.14 27.03
N GLU A 207 -26.98 -38.07 26.72
CA GLU A 207 -28.20 -38.23 25.92
C GLU A 207 -27.83 -38.74 24.52
N GLU A 208 -28.15 -40.01 24.22
CA GLU A 208 -28.02 -40.60 22.88
C GLU A 208 -28.90 -39.85 21.86
N VAL A 209 -28.33 -38.83 21.21
CA VAL A 209 -28.96 -38.17 20.06
C VAL A 209 -28.87 -39.12 18.85
N GLU A 210 -30.01 -39.68 18.44
CA GLU A 210 -30.09 -40.59 17.28
C GLU A 210 -29.37 -40.00 16.04
N PRO A 211 -28.39 -40.71 15.45
CA PRO A 211 -27.76 -40.26 14.22
C PRO A 211 -28.76 -40.39 13.05
N LEU A 212 -29.21 -39.25 12.53
CA LEU A 212 -30.11 -39.19 11.37
C LEU A 212 -29.53 -40.00 10.19
N PRO A 213 -30.33 -40.86 9.52
CA PRO A 213 -29.83 -41.74 8.48
C PRO A 213 -29.53 -40.98 7.18
N ASP A 214 -28.30 -40.51 7.02
CA ASP A 214 -27.83 -39.96 5.75
C ASP A 214 -27.58 -41.06 4.73
N ALA A 215 -28.35 -41.02 3.65
CA ALA A 215 -28.21 -41.88 2.49
C ALA A 215 -28.17 -41.09 1.16
N HIS A 216 -28.09 -39.75 1.20
CA HIS A 216 -28.23 -38.88 0.01
C HIS A 216 -27.38 -37.60 0.01
N TYR A 217 -26.93 -37.06 1.15
CA TYR A 217 -26.32 -35.73 1.23
C TYR A 217 -25.01 -35.71 2.04
N GLY A 218 -24.16 -36.70 1.78
CA GLY A 218 -22.89 -37.00 2.47
C GLY A 218 -21.84 -35.90 2.45
N LEU A 219 -22.07 -34.82 3.21
CA LEU A 219 -21.13 -33.74 3.50
C LEU A 219 -20.29 -34.00 4.77
N LEU A 220 -20.67 -34.95 5.62
CA LEU A 220 -19.97 -35.33 6.84
C LEU A 220 -19.70 -36.84 6.88
N GLY A 221 -18.74 -37.30 6.08
CA GLY A 221 -18.29 -38.70 6.05
C GLY A 221 -17.46 -39.10 7.28
N SER A 222 -18.01 -38.98 8.50
CA SER A 222 -17.33 -39.35 9.75
C SER A 222 -17.35 -40.86 10.00
N ASN A 223 -16.69 -41.63 9.13
CA ASN A 223 -16.31 -43.01 9.40
C ASN A 223 -14.99 -43.34 8.68
N SER A 224 -14.04 -43.93 9.40
CA SER A 224 -12.62 -44.10 9.02
C SER A 224 -12.34 -45.11 7.88
N VAL A 225 -13.35 -45.41 7.07
CA VAL A 225 -13.36 -46.47 6.05
C VAL A 225 -13.62 -45.92 4.63
N LEU A 226 -14.16 -44.70 4.50
CA LEU A 226 -14.43 -44.07 3.19
C LEU A 226 -13.27 -43.16 2.76
N GLN A 227 -12.47 -43.61 1.79
CA GLN A 227 -11.31 -42.85 1.28
C GLN A 227 -11.66 -41.71 0.31
N GLU A 228 -12.88 -41.67 -0.25
CA GLU A 228 -13.38 -40.55 -1.04
C GLU A 228 -14.83 -40.22 -0.63
N PRO A 229 -15.23 -38.93 -0.55
CA PRO A 229 -16.61 -38.54 -0.26
C PRO A 229 -17.53 -38.93 -1.43
N GLN A 230 -18.66 -39.57 -1.13
CA GLN A 230 -19.53 -40.16 -2.16
C GLN A 230 -20.53 -39.19 -2.80
N GLY A 231 -20.75 -38.01 -2.21
CA GLY A 231 -21.66 -36.98 -2.73
C GLY A 231 -20.95 -35.87 -3.53
N CYS A 232 -21.62 -35.32 -4.53
CA CYS A 232 -21.19 -34.15 -5.27
C CYS A 232 -21.91 -32.87 -4.80
N MET A 233 -21.29 -31.71 -5.03
CA MET A 233 -21.94 -30.40 -4.82
C MET A 233 -23.21 -30.21 -5.67
N ASP A 234 -23.30 -30.89 -6.81
CA ASP A 234 -24.49 -30.86 -7.68
C ASP A 234 -25.67 -31.68 -7.13
N ASP A 235 -25.43 -32.62 -6.20
CA ASP A 235 -26.46 -33.47 -5.59
C ASP A 235 -27.21 -32.77 -4.43
N LEU A 236 -26.65 -31.68 -3.88
CA LEU A 236 -27.22 -30.96 -2.74
C LEU A 236 -28.60 -30.33 -3.05
N PRO A 237 -29.51 -30.17 -2.07
CA PRO A 237 -30.76 -29.42 -2.23
C PRO A 237 -30.54 -27.96 -2.64
N GLU A 238 -31.54 -27.34 -3.27
CA GLU A 238 -31.40 -25.96 -3.78
C GLU A 238 -31.30 -24.94 -2.64
N GLU A 239 -31.94 -25.23 -1.51
CA GLU A 239 -31.93 -24.47 -0.27
C GLU A 239 -30.56 -24.50 0.41
N VAL A 240 -29.90 -25.66 0.41
CA VAL A 240 -28.54 -25.83 0.94
C VAL A 240 -27.53 -25.12 0.04
N LEU A 241 -27.71 -25.25 -1.28
CA LEU A 241 -26.89 -24.55 -2.27
C LEU A 241 -27.08 -23.02 -2.18
N GLU A 242 -28.29 -22.51 -1.95
CA GLU A 242 -28.53 -21.10 -1.67
C GLU A 242 -27.77 -20.64 -0.41
N GLN A 243 -27.78 -21.39 0.69
CA GLN A 243 -27.04 -21.01 1.91
C GLN A 243 -25.52 -21.08 1.73
N ILE A 244 -24.98 -22.02 0.93
CA ILE A 244 -23.55 -22.03 0.60
C ILE A 244 -23.18 -20.85 -0.29
N LEU A 245 -24.00 -20.55 -1.30
CA LEU A 245 -23.76 -19.44 -2.22
C LEU A 245 -23.99 -18.07 -1.56
N SER A 246 -24.86 -17.92 -0.56
CA SER A 246 -25.11 -16.64 0.11
C SER A 246 -23.84 -16.09 0.79
N LEU A 247 -22.98 -16.99 1.28
CA LEU A 247 -21.68 -16.67 1.86
C LEU A 247 -20.70 -16.13 0.81
N VAL A 248 -20.76 -16.62 -0.44
CA VAL A 248 -19.85 -16.22 -1.52
C VAL A 248 -20.00 -14.71 -1.81
N PRO A 249 -18.91 -13.92 -1.80
CA PRO A 249 -19.00 -12.49 -2.06
C PRO A 249 -19.51 -12.16 -3.47
N ALA A 250 -20.35 -11.12 -3.56
CA ALA A 250 -21.12 -10.76 -4.75
C ALA A 250 -20.32 -10.70 -6.08
N PRO A 251 -19.04 -10.24 -6.13
CA PRO A 251 -18.28 -10.24 -7.38
C PRO A 251 -18.16 -11.61 -8.05
N ASP A 252 -18.09 -12.70 -7.29
CA ASP A 252 -17.85 -14.05 -7.84
C ASP A 252 -19.14 -14.83 -8.01
N LEU A 253 -20.24 -14.43 -7.35
CA LEU A 253 -21.58 -14.89 -7.73
C LEU A 253 -21.81 -14.63 -9.22
N TYR A 254 -21.53 -13.40 -9.67
CA TYR A 254 -21.67 -13.00 -11.06
C TYR A 254 -20.56 -13.51 -11.99
N ARG A 255 -19.32 -13.67 -11.51
CA ARG A 255 -18.16 -13.99 -12.37
C ARG A 255 -17.76 -15.46 -12.42
N SER A 256 -17.95 -16.19 -11.32
CA SER A 256 -17.38 -17.53 -11.11
C SER A 256 -18.47 -18.58 -10.91
N VAL A 257 -19.48 -18.30 -10.07
CA VAL A 257 -20.60 -19.22 -9.77
C VAL A 257 -21.56 -19.33 -10.95
N SER A 258 -21.95 -18.20 -11.54
CA SER A 258 -22.87 -18.14 -12.71
C SER A 258 -22.33 -18.80 -13.99
N ILE A 259 -21.06 -19.23 -14.01
CA ILE A 259 -20.44 -19.94 -15.14
C ILE A 259 -20.20 -21.43 -14.88
N VAL A 260 -20.49 -21.96 -13.68
CA VAL A 260 -20.31 -23.39 -13.36
C VAL A 260 -21.37 -24.24 -14.06
N CYS A 261 -22.66 -23.98 -13.78
CA CYS A 261 -23.77 -24.70 -14.40
C CYS A 261 -25.06 -23.85 -14.41
N HIS A 262 -26.04 -24.28 -15.20
CA HIS A 262 -27.33 -23.58 -15.30
C HIS A 262 -28.09 -23.49 -13.97
N ARG A 263 -27.98 -24.50 -13.10
CA ARG A 263 -28.63 -24.51 -11.78
C ARG A 263 -28.10 -23.38 -10.90
N TRP A 264 -26.78 -23.29 -10.74
CA TRP A 264 -26.12 -22.25 -9.96
C TRP A 264 -26.40 -20.85 -10.55
N LYS A 265 -26.44 -20.73 -11.89
CA LYS A 265 -26.81 -19.48 -12.56
C LYS A 265 -28.24 -19.04 -12.22
N ASN A 266 -29.22 -19.94 -12.28
CA ASN A 266 -30.62 -19.64 -11.99
C ASN A 266 -30.78 -19.07 -10.56
N ILE A 267 -30.09 -19.66 -9.58
CA ILE A 267 -30.03 -19.18 -8.20
C ILE A 267 -29.45 -17.76 -8.12
N VAL A 268 -28.32 -17.50 -8.79
CA VAL A 268 -27.72 -16.15 -8.78
C VAL A 268 -28.61 -15.10 -9.48
N GLU A 269 -29.34 -15.49 -10.52
CA GLU A 269 -30.27 -14.62 -11.26
C GLU A 269 -31.62 -14.43 -10.54
N ASN A 270 -32.01 -15.31 -9.61
CA ASN A 270 -33.21 -15.17 -8.78
C ASN A 270 -33.23 -13.81 -8.05
N PRO A 271 -34.23 -12.93 -8.26
CA PRO A 271 -34.27 -11.61 -7.63
C PRO A 271 -34.49 -11.65 -6.11
N LYS A 272 -34.93 -12.79 -5.54
CA LYS A 272 -35.10 -12.98 -4.09
C LYS A 272 -33.85 -13.50 -3.37
N PHE A 273 -32.88 -14.06 -4.09
CA PHE A 273 -31.65 -14.60 -3.51
C PHE A 273 -30.66 -13.45 -3.21
N VAL A 274 -30.33 -13.19 -1.94
CA VAL A 274 -29.42 -12.11 -1.48
C VAL A 274 -29.60 -10.75 -2.21
N PRO A 275 -30.83 -10.17 -2.22
CA PRO A 275 -31.16 -8.98 -2.99
C PRO A 275 -30.34 -7.74 -2.64
N TYR A 276 -30.05 -7.50 -1.36
CA TYR A 276 -29.38 -6.29 -0.89
C TYR A 276 -27.87 -6.35 -1.10
N LYS A 277 -27.22 -7.50 -0.90
CA LYS A 277 -25.81 -7.76 -1.27
C LYS A 277 -25.60 -7.60 -2.78
N LYS A 278 -26.51 -8.13 -3.62
CA LYS A 278 -26.49 -7.92 -5.08
C LYS A 278 -26.75 -6.45 -5.45
N GLN A 279 -27.69 -5.78 -4.79
CA GLN A 279 -27.96 -4.35 -4.99
C GLN A 279 -26.75 -3.46 -4.61
N TYR A 280 -26.10 -3.72 -3.48
CA TYR A 280 -24.92 -2.98 -3.02
C TYR A 280 -23.76 -3.09 -4.01
N TYR A 281 -23.51 -4.29 -4.55
CA TYR A 281 -22.51 -4.52 -5.59
C TYR A 281 -22.85 -3.75 -6.89
N ARG A 282 -24.08 -3.88 -7.40
CA ARG A 282 -24.54 -3.20 -8.63
C ARG A 282 -24.51 -1.67 -8.49
N TYR A 283 -24.92 -1.15 -7.32
CA TYR A 283 -24.84 0.28 -6.99
C TYR A 283 -23.38 0.75 -6.88
N THR A 284 -22.51 -0.03 -6.24
CA THR A 284 -21.06 0.26 -6.14
C THR A 284 -20.45 0.39 -7.54
N MET A 285 -20.76 -0.56 -8.43
CA MET A 285 -20.37 -0.57 -9.85
C MET A 285 -21.03 0.53 -10.71
N ARG A 286 -21.92 1.35 -10.14
CA ARG A 286 -22.64 2.47 -10.81
C ARG A 286 -23.54 2.02 -11.97
N GLU A 287 -24.13 0.84 -11.88
CA GLU A 287 -25.14 0.39 -12.85
C GLU A 287 -26.33 1.38 -12.89
N VAL A 288 -26.67 1.86 -14.10
CA VAL A 288 -27.60 2.99 -14.30
C VAL A 288 -28.98 2.72 -13.70
N GLU A 289 -29.56 1.54 -13.95
CA GLU A 289 -30.88 1.15 -13.44
C GLU A 289 -30.93 1.10 -11.92
N THR A 290 -29.96 0.41 -11.29
CA THR A 290 -29.86 0.34 -9.83
C THR A 290 -29.62 1.73 -9.23
N VAL A 291 -28.76 2.56 -9.82
CA VAL A 291 -28.54 3.94 -9.36
C VAL A 291 -29.82 4.78 -9.43
N GLN A 292 -30.57 4.70 -10.54
CA GLN A 292 -31.84 5.41 -10.70
C GLN A 292 -32.91 4.91 -9.72
N LYS A 293 -33.00 3.58 -9.49
CA LYS A 293 -33.89 2.98 -8.49
C LYS A 293 -33.61 3.50 -7.08
N ILE A 294 -32.34 3.53 -6.66
CA ILE A 294 -31.95 4.07 -5.34
C ILE A 294 -32.24 5.58 -5.24
N VAL A 295 -31.90 6.37 -6.26
CA VAL A 295 -32.20 7.82 -6.27
C VAL A 295 -33.71 8.10 -6.19
N ASN A 296 -34.55 7.27 -6.80
CA ASN A 296 -36.00 7.38 -6.68
C ASN A 296 -36.50 7.01 -5.28
N ILE A 297 -35.95 5.96 -4.64
CA ILE A 297 -36.25 5.62 -3.24
C ILE A 297 -35.91 6.81 -2.32
N LEU A 298 -34.71 7.38 -2.45
CA LEU A 298 -34.27 8.50 -1.61
C LEU A 298 -35.12 9.77 -1.81
N LYS A 299 -35.65 10.02 -3.01
CA LYS A 299 -36.63 11.10 -3.26
C LYS A 299 -37.99 10.80 -2.62
N ASN A 300 -38.51 9.60 -2.82
CA ASN A 300 -39.83 9.19 -2.33
C ASN A 300 -39.87 9.14 -0.78
N SER A 301 -38.79 8.73 -0.13
CA SER A 301 -38.60 8.77 1.33
C SER A 301 -38.19 10.16 1.86
N GLY A 302 -38.21 11.20 1.01
CA GLY A 302 -37.91 12.59 1.37
C GLY A 302 -36.44 12.90 1.69
N MET A 303 -35.54 11.92 1.62
CA MET A 303 -34.12 12.06 2.01
C MET A 303 -33.33 13.03 1.12
N ILE A 304 -33.77 13.24 -0.12
CA ILE A 304 -33.16 14.16 -1.08
C ILE A 304 -34.26 15.00 -1.73
N GLY A 305 -34.23 16.30 -1.50
CA GLY A 305 -35.19 17.26 -2.07
C GLY A 305 -34.86 18.70 -1.69
N ALA A 306 -35.52 19.66 -2.34
CA ALA A 306 -35.22 21.10 -2.19
C ALA A 306 -35.56 21.72 -0.80
N ARG A 307 -36.11 20.94 0.13
CA ARG A 307 -36.53 21.37 1.48
C ARG A 307 -36.38 20.29 2.57
N SER A 308 -35.64 19.20 2.33
CA SER A 308 -35.78 17.98 3.18
C SER A 308 -34.51 17.17 3.44
N SER A 309 -33.31 17.73 3.19
CA SER A 309 -32.03 17.12 3.58
C SER A 309 -31.92 16.83 5.09
N ASP A 310 -32.57 17.65 5.89
CA ASP A 310 -32.22 17.86 7.30
C ASP A 310 -32.66 16.69 8.19
N HIS A 311 -33.73 16.00 7.79
CA HIS A 311 -34.25 14.81 8.47
C HIS A 311 -33.91 13.50 7.75
N CYS A 312 -33.00 13.50 6.75
CA CYS A 312 -32.73 12.31 5.93
C CYS A 312 -32.30 11.08 6.74
N ILE A 313 -31.63 11.28 7.88
CA ILE A 313 -31.21 10.21 8.81
C ILE A 313 -32.40 9.63 9.58
N ARG A 314 -33.40 10.43 9.94
CA ARG A 314 -34.67 9.92 10.53
C ARG A 314 -35.45 9.11 9.49
N SER A 315 -35.55 9.61 8.27
CA SER A 315 -36.14 8.90 7.13
C SER A 315 -35.39 7.59 6.81
N LEU A 316 -34.06 7.56 6.95
CA LEU A 316 -33.26 6.34 6.81
C LEU A 316 -33.61 5.31 7.90
N ILE A 317 -33.69 5.72 9.17
CA ILE A 317 -34.09 4.82 10.27
C ILE A 317 -35.51 4.28 10.04
N LEU A 318 -36.45 5.11 9.56
CA LEU A 318 -37.80 4.67 9.16
C LEU A 318 -37.79 3.67 8.00
N LEU A 319 -36.94 3.86 6.99
CA LEU A 319 -36.79 2.90 5.89
C LEU A 319 -36.18 1.57 6.35
N MET A 320 -35.18 1.61 7.25
CA MET A 320 -34.56 0.40 7.81
C MET A 320 -35.49 -0.33 8.79
N ALA A 321 -36.42 0.36 9.45
CA ALA A 321 -37.46 -0.25 10.29
C ALA A 321 -38.42 -1.16 9.50
N GLN A 322 -38.52 -0.95 8.18
CA GLN A 322 -39.33 -1.72 7.22
C GLN A 322 -38.53 -2.84 6.52
N HIS A 323 -37.32 -3.18 6.99
CA HIS A 323 -36.50 -4.21 6.37
C HIS A 323 -37.08 -5.61 6.64
N GLU A 324 -37.66 -6.21 5.59
CA GLU A 324 -38.12 -7.60 5.60
C GLU A 324 -36.91 -8.56 5.62
N VAL A 325 -36.63 -9.15 6.78
CA VAL A 325 -35.74 -10.31 6.87
C VAL A 325 -36.46 -11.53 6.30
N GLY A 326 -35.86 -12.21 5.32
CA GLY A 326 -36.43 -13.36 4.61
C GLY A 326 -36.53 -14.66 5.43
N GLU A 327 -36.35 -14.58 6.76
CA GLU A 327 -36.29 -15.69 7.71
C GLU A 327 -37.33 -15.46 8.81
N ARG A 328 -37.89 -16.54 9.38
CA ARG A 328 -38.91 -16.45 10.44
C ARG A 328 -38.30 -16.17 11.81
N VAL A 329 -37.80 -14.95 11.98
CA VAL A 329 -37.17 -14.47 13.22
C VAL A 329 -38.19 -13.72 14.08
N ARG A 330 -38.18 -13.96 15.40
CA ARG A 330 -38.99 -13.19 16.36
C ARG A 330 -38.33 -11.83 16.67
N PRO A 331 -39.02 -10.68 16.44
CA PRO A 331 -38.44 -9.36 16.70
C PRO A 331 -37.97 -9.12 18.14
N GLU A 332 -38.65 -9.72 19.12
CA GLU A 332 -38.29 -9.65 20.54
C GLU A 332 -36.87 -10.16 20.81
N ASP A 333 -36.51 -11.30 20.22
CA ASP A 333 -35.25 -12.01 20.50
C ASP A 333 -34.06 -11.26 19.89
N VAL A 334 -34.27 -10.64 18.71
CA VAL A 334 -33.33 -9.68 18.10
C VAL A 334 -33.17 -8.45 18.99
N LEU A 335 -34.28 -7.88 19.48
CA LEU A 335 -34.25 -6.69 20.33
C LEU A 335 -33.51 -6.96 21.66
N GLU A 336 -33.64 -8.15 22.25
CA GLU A 336 -32.89 -8.53 23.45
C GLU A 336 -31.38 -8.67 23.20
N CYS A 337 -30.98 -9.15 22.02
CA CYS A 337 -29.58 -9.15 21.61
C CYS A 337 -29.05 -7.72 21.41
N VAL A 338 -29.81 -6.87 20.69
CA VAL A 338 -29.42 -5.48 20.37
C VAL A 338 -29.39 -4.58 21.61
N LYS A 339 -30.23 -4.84 22.62
CA LYS A 339 -30.22 -4.17 23.95
C LYS A 339 -28.89 -4.27 24.69
N LYS A 340 -28.06 -5.27 24.39
CA LYS A 340 -26.75 -5.51 25.04
C LYS A 340 -25.63 -4.67 24.42
N HIS A 341 -25.90 -3.88 23.38
CA HIS A 341 -24.92 -3.05 22.69
C HIS A 341 -24.66 -1.70 23.38
N ARG A 342 -23.38 -1.26 23.40
CA ARG A 342 -22.89 -0.01 24.01
C ARG A 342 -23.69 1.25 23.66
N LEU A 343 -24.19 1.32 22.42
CA LEU A 343 -24.90 2.47 21.85
C LEU A 343 -26.44 2.33 21.88
N TYR A 344 -26.97 1.25 22.45
CA TYR A 344 -28.42 1.05 22.52
C TYR A 344 -29.17 2.15 23.28
N PRO A 345 -28.71 2.66 24.45
CA PRO A 345 -29.42 3.71 25.18
C PRO A 345 -29.61 5.00 24.35
N GLN A 346 -28.57 5.43 23.62
CA GLN A 346 -28.59 6.60 22.74
C GLN A 346 -29.55 6.37 21.56
N ALA A 347 -29.52 5.17 20.96
CA ALA A 347 -30.41 4.78 19.87
C ALA A 347 -31.89 4.72 20.31
N GLU A 348 -32.17 4.11 21.46
CA GLU A 348 -33.52 4.02 22.03
C GLU A 348 -34.09 5.40 22.38
N ALA A 349 -33.30 6.26 23.04
CA ALA A 349 -33.71 7.63 23.33
C ALA A 349 -34.01 8.42 22.04
N SER A 350 -33.17 8.28 21.01
CA SER A 350 -33.36 8.93 19.71
C SER A 350 -34.65 8.48 19.02
N ILE A 351 -34.93 7.17 19.00
CA ILE A 351 -36.13 6.61 18.37
C ILE A 351 -37.39 7.05 19.14
N ARG A 352 -37.40 6.90 20.47
CA ARG A 352 -38.54 7.24 21.33
C ARG A 352 -38.90 8.73 21.27
N LEU A 353 -37.90 9.62 21.22
CA LEU A 353 -38.11 11.08 21.30
C LEU A 353 -38.18 11.77 19.93
N ARG A 354 -37.46 11.30 18.91
CA ARG A 354 -37.24 12.03 17.64
C ARG A 354 -37.72 11.29 16.39
N VAL A 355 -38.21 10.05 16.51
CA VAL A 355 -38.76 9.29 15.36
C VAL A 355 -40.13 8.66 15.72
N PRO A 356 -41.14 9.45 16.14
CA PRO A 356 -42.42 8.94 16.63
C PRO A 356 -43.21 8.14 15.58
N ASP A 357 -42.99 8.35 14.29
CA ASP A 357 -43.62 7.54 13.23
C ASP A 357 -43.21 6.06 13.23
N VAL A 358 -42.10 5.68 13.90
CA VAL A 358 -41.79 4.26 14.16
C VAL A 358 -42.90 3.58 14.95
N GLN A 359 -43.67 4.32 15.75
CA GLN A 359 -44.81 3.78 16.52
C GLN A 359 -45.90 3.18 15.63
N LYS A 360 -46.03 3.63 14.37
CA LYS A 360 -46.99 3.09 13.40
C LYS A 360 -46.57 1.73 12.82
N PHE A 361 -45.33 1.32 13.06
CA PHE A 361 -44.76 0.02 12.66
C PHE A 361 -44.61 -0.93 13.87
N PHE A 362 -45.20 -0.60 15.02
CA PHE A 362 -45.30 -1.53 16.15
C PHE A 362 -46.45 -2.52 15.96
N HIS A 363 -46.08 -3.78 15.77
CA HIS A 363 -46.83 -4.91 16.31
C HIS A 363 -46.06 -5.51 17.50
N VAL A 364 -46.76 -6.30 18.32
CA VAL A 364 -46.30 -6.96 19.56
C VAL A 364 -46.11 -6.03 20.78
N ASN A 365 -46.57 -6.50 21.94
CA ASN A 365 -46.68 -5.75 23.20
C ASN A 365 -45.34 -5.59 23.98
N SER A 366 -44.22 -5.45 23.28
CA SER A 366 -42.87 -5.79 23.80
C SER A 366 -42.00 -4.63 24.31
N GLY A 367 -42.62 -3.53 24.78
CA GLY A 367 -41.98 -2.55 25.67
C GLY A 367 -40.74 -1.76 25.17
N GLY A 368 -40.42 -1.79 23.87
CA GLY A 368 -39.22 -1.17 23.30
C GLY A 368 -39.30 -0.87 21.80
N PRO A 369 -38.27 -0.24 21.21
CA PRO A 369 -38.21 0.16 19.81
C PRO A 369 -38.12 -1.04 18.85
N ASN A 370 -38.49 -0.83 17.58
CA ASN A 370 -38.29 -1.79 16.49
C ASN A 370 -36.79 -2.17 16.40
N PRO A 371 -36.42 -3.47 16.35
CA PRO A 371 -35.03 -3.91 16.42
C PRO A 371 -34.19 -3.41 15.24
N TYR A 372 -34.75 -3.42 14.02
CA TYR A 372 -34.07 -2.95 12.82
C TYR A 372 -33.88 -1.43 12.82
N ALA A 373 -34.81 -0.68 13.40
CA ALA A 373 -34.65 0.76 13.66
C ALA A 373 -33.53 1.01 14.68
N ALA A 374 -33.47 0.23 15.77
CA ALA A 374 -32.41 0.33 16.78
C ALA A 374 -31.03 -0.02 16.20
N MET A 375 -30.93 -1.09 15.40
CA MET A 375 -29.72 -1.46 14.66
C MET A 375 -29.27 -0.34 13.71
N ALA A 376 -30.20 0.26 12.94
CA ALA A 376 -29.88 1.37 12.03
C ALA A 376 -29.39 2.62 12.79
N ALA A 377 -30.01 2.95 13.93
CA ALA A 377 -29.59 4.06 14.78
C ALA A 377 -28.20 3.80 15.41
N ILE A 378 -27.92 2.59 15.88
CA ILE A 378 -26.59 2.18 16.38
C ILE A 378 -25.54 2.33 15.28
N LEU A 379 -25.82 1.90 14.04
CA LEU A 379 -24.88 2.06 12.92
C LEU A 379 -24.61 3.52 12.55
N VAL A 380 -25.61 4.41 12.64
CA VAL A 380 -25.44 5.86 12.44
C VAL A 380 -24.64 6.51 13.58
N LEU A 381 -24.73 5.99 14.79
CA LEU A 381 -23.99 6.46 15.96
C LEU A 381 -22.63 5.77 16.15
N SER A 382 -22.26 4.81 15.28
CA SER A 382 -21.03 4.02 15.40
C SER A 382 -19.78 4.90 15.36
N GLU A 383 -18.92 4.77 16.36
CA GLU A 383 -17.71 5.57 16.50
C GLU A 383 -16.51 4.91 15.81
N SER A 384 -16.58 3.60 15.56
CA SER A 384 -15.49 2.74 15.09
C SER A 384 -15.99 1.53 14.30
N VAL A 385 -15.06 0.78 13.70
CA VAL A 385 -15.35 -0.57 13.19
C VAL A 385 -15.79 -1.52 14.30
N GLY A 386 -15.18 -1.42 15.49
CA GLY A 386 -15.48 -2.28 16.64
C GLY A 386 -16.96 -2.23 17.04
N ASP A 387 -17.58 -1.05 17.05
CA ASP A 387 -19.02 -0.91 17.32
C ASP A 387 -19.92 -1.68 16.32
N VAL A 388 -19.43 -1.93 15.10
CA VAL A 388 -20.14 -2.71 14.09
C VAL A 388 -19.82 -4.21 14.23
N GLU A 389 -18.58 -4.57 14.62
CA GLU A 389 -18.21 -5.95 14.95
C GLU A 389 -18.95 -6.46 16.19
N ASP A 390 -19.07 -5.64 17.25
CA ASP A 390 -19.84 -5.93 18.46
C ASP A 390 -21.32 -6.16 18.15
N LEU A 391 -21.93 -5.31 17.31
CA LEU A 391 -23.31 -5.49 16.86
C LEU A 391 -23.48 -6.80 16.07
N VAL A 392 -22.55 -7.13 15.17
CA VAL A 392 -22.56 -8.42 14.44
C VAL A 392 -22.38 -9.61 15.38
N PHE A 393 -21.52 -9.51 16.38
CA PHE A 393 -21.30 -10.55 17.38
C PHE A 393 -22.56 -10.84 18.21
N LEU A 394 -23.27 -9.79 18.66
CA LEU A 394 -24.55 -9.92 19.36
C LEU A 394 -25.65 -10.52 18.46
N LEU A 395 -25.73 -10.09 17.20
CA LEU A 395 -26.76 -10.55 16.26
C LEU A 395 -26.60 -12.02 15.81
N ARG A 396 -25.38 -12.56 15.78
CA ARG A 396 -25.11 -13.99 15.49
C ARG A 396 -25.83 -14.97 16.43
N ARG A 397 -26.35 -14.50 17.57
CA ARG A 397 -27.14 -15.31 18.53
C ARG A 397 -28.64 -15.37 18.23
N SER A 398 -29.14 -14.55 17.28
CA SER A 398 -30.57 -14.43 16.98
C SER A 398 -30.94 -14.40 15.49
N ILE A 399 -29.99 -14.07 14.59
CA ILE A 399 -30.21 -14.07 13.13
C ILE A 399 -29.04 -14.69 12.35
N SER A 400 -29.32 -15.21 11.15
CA SER A 400 -28.30 -15.85 10.32
C SER A 400 -27.24 -14.85 9.85
N LEU A 401 -26.04 -15.36 9.51
CA LEU A 401 -25.00 -14.54 8.91
C LEU A 401 -25.45 -13.95 7.55
N THR A 402 -26.33 -14.65 6.82
CA THR A 402 -26.97 -14.16 5.59
C THR A 402 -27.83 -12.92 5.88
N ALA A 403 -28.72 -13.00 6.88
CA ALA A 403 -29.59 -11.88 7.27
C ALA A 403 -28.80 -10.66 7.78
N VAL A 404 -27.75 -10.86 8.57
CA VAL A 404 -26.82 -9.79 8.98
C VAL A 404 -26.18 -9.13 7.74
N THR A 405 -25.68 -9.95 6.80
CA THR A 405 -25.01 -9.47 5.58
C THR A 405 -25.97 -8.64 4.71
N GLU A 406 -27.22 -9.06 4.57
CA GLU A 406 -28.26 -8.35 3.82
C GLU A 406 -28.61 -7.00 4.48
N PHE A 407 -28.84 -6.98 5.80
CA PHE A 407 -29.14 -5.73 6.53
C PHE A 407 -27.99 -4.71 6.43
N LEU A 408 -26.75 -5.16 6.64
CA LEU A 408 -25.57 -4.32 6.50
C LEU A 408 -25.37 -3.85 5.05
N SER A 409 -25.62 -4.70 4.05
CA SER A 409 -25.55 -4.32 2.62
C SER A 409 -26.61 -3.28 2.25
N HIS A 410 -27.82 -3.39 2.81
CA HIS A 410 -28.88 -2.41 2.62
C HIS A 410 -28.48 -1.05 3.22
N MET A 411 -28.00 -1.04 4.47
CA MET A 411 -27.54 0.17 5.15
C MET A 411 -26.34 0.82 4.44
N ALA A 412 -25.36 0.03 4.01
CA ALA A 412 -24.21 0.50 3.22
C ALA A 412 -24.64 1.11 1.88
N THR A 413 -25.62 0.50 1.19
CA THR A 413 -26.19 1.06 -0.05
C THR A 413 -26.80 2.43 0.20
N MET A 414 -27.59 2.60 1.26
CA MET A 414 -28.22 3.88 1.60
C MET A 414 -27.19 4.96 1.97
N LEU A 415 -26.24 4.64 2.85
CA LEU A 415 -25.20 5.60 3.27
C LEU A 415 -24.30 6.02 2.09
N LEU A 416 -23.90 5.07 1.22
CA LEU A 416 -23.13 5.38 0.01
C LEU A 416 -23.92 6.26 -0.96
N ALA A 417 -25.24 6.09 -1.01
CA ALA A 417 -26.11 6.87 -1.88
C ALA A 417 -26.38 8.29 -1.33
N LEU A 418 -26.47 8.47 -0.01
CA LEU A 418 -26.53 9.80 0.63
C LEU A 418 -25.23 10.59 0.37
N ASP A 419 -24.06 9.97 0.58
CA ASP A 419 -22.73 10.55 0.26
C ASP A 419 -22.62 10.97 -1.21
N ARG A 420 -22.95 10.05 -2.14
CA ARG A 420 -22.91 10.33 -3.60
C ARG A 420 -23.87 11.44 -4.05
N ASN A 421 -24.94 11.70 -3.30
CA ASN A 421 -25.88 12.80 -3.54
C ASN A 421 -25.57 14.07 -2.72
N ARG A 422 -24.34 14.19 -2.17
CA ARG A 422 -23.83 15.37 -1.45
C ARG A 422 -24.52 15.70 -0.12
N VAL A 423 -25.19 14.73 0.51
CA VAL A 423 -25.71 14.89 1.87
C VAL A 423 -24.53 14.97 2.85
N GLN A 424 -24.59 15.88 3.84
CA GLN A 424 -23.50 16.07 4.81
C GLN A 424 -23.51 14.95 5.88
N ILE A 425 -22.90 13.81 5.56
CA ILE A 425 -22.59 12.73 6.50
C ILE A 425 -21.06 12.52 6.61
N SER A 426 -20.60 11.83 7.66
CA SER A 426 -19.21 11.35 7.74
C SER A 426 -19.02 10.16 6.81
N ASN A 427 -17.90 10.15 6.09
CA ASN A 427 -17.45 9.01 5.28
C ASN A 427 -17.23 7.74 6.13
N ARG A 428 -17.00 7.89 7.44
CA ARG A 428 -16.71 6.82 8.38
C ARG A 428 -17.87 5.83 8.52
N LEU A 429 -19.12 6.30 8.51
CA LEU A 429 -20.30 5.43 8.69
C LEU A 429 -20.39 4.33 7.62
N HIS A 430 -20.17 4.69 6.35
CA HIS A 430 -20.10 3.73 5.25
C HIS A 430 -18.85 2.84 5.36
N TYR A 431 -17.70 3.41 5.72
CA TYR A 431 -16.45 2.67 5.87
C TYR A 431 -16.55 1.58 6.95
N ASN A 432 -17.10 1.89 8.13
CA ASN A 432 -17.25 0.95 9.24
C ASN A 432 -18.04 -0.30 8.80
N ILE A 433 -19.19 -0.10 8.13
CA ILE A 433 -20.02 -1.20 7.63
C ILE A 433 -19.33 -1.97 6.50
N TYR A 434 -18.70 -1.27 5.54
CA TYR A 434 -17.95 -1.91 4.46
C TYR A 434 -16.80 -2.78 4.99
N TYR A 435 -16.12 -2.34 6.04
CA TYR A 435 -15.01 -3.07 6.66
C TYR A 435 -15.49 -4.40 7.27
N VAL A 436 -16.57 -4.37 8.06
CA VAL A 436 -17.12 -5.58 8.68
C VAL A 436 -17.73 -6.51 7.65
N LEU A 437 -18.45 -5.98 6.64
CA LEU A 437 -18.88 -6.75 5.47
C LEU A 437 -17.68 -7.44 4.79
N HIS A 438 -16.58 -6.72 4.54
CA HIS A 438 -15.39 -7.28 3.90
C HIS A 438 -14.73 -8.39 4.74
N LEU A 439 -14.68 -8.26 6.07
CA LEU A 439 -14.16 -9.32 6.96
C LEU A 439 -15.11 -10.53 7.06
N MET A 440 -16.43 -10.32 7.02
CA MET A 440 -17.40 -11.41 6.91
C MET A 440 -17.29 -12.15 5.57
N GLU A 441 -17.11 -11.40 4.47
CA GLU A 441 -17.07 -11.90 3.10
C GLU A 441 -15.76 -12.61 2.73
N ASN A 442 -14.61 -12.18 3.28
CA ASN A 442 -13.30 -12.73 2.94
C ASN A 442 -12.69 -13.60 4.05
N GLY A 443 -13.39 -13.72 5.18
CA GLY A 443 -13.04 -14.56 6.31
C GLY A 443 -12.04 -13.93 7.28
N PRO A 444 -12.14 -14.24 8.59
CA PRO A 444 -11.08 -13.96 9.54
C PRO A 444 -9.95 -14.98 9.36
N PHE A 445 -8.78 -14.55 8.88
CA PHE A 445 -7.57 -15.39 8.91
C PHE A 445 -7.10 -15.56 10.35
N VAL A 446 -7.58 -16.64 10.99
CA VAL A 446 -7.11 -17.09 12.29
C VAL A 446 -5.79 -17.81 12.08
N SER A 447 -4.73 -17.39 12.78
CA SER A 447 -3.48 -18.15 12.85
C SER A 447 -3.69 -19.42 13.69
N GLY A 448 -4.30 -20.45 13.09
CA GLY A 448 -4.32 -21.78 13.68
C GLY A 448 -2.90 -22.32 13.80
N SER A 449 -2.53 -22.85 14.96
CA SER A 449 -1.28 -23.57 15.15
C SER A 449 -1.35 -24.92 14.43
N ALA A 450 -0.86 -24.98 13.19
CA ALA A 450 -0.62 -26.25 12.51
C ALA A 450 0.40 -27.08 13.32
N GLN A 451 0.17 -28.39 13.42
CA GLN A 451 0.96 -29.28 14.29
C GLN A 451 2.41 -29.48 13.81
N ASP A 452 2.74 -29.01 12.60
CA ASP A 452 4.05 -29.17 11.94
C ASP A 452 5.00 -27.96 12.08
N GLY A 453 4.73 -27.02 12.99
CA GLY A 453 5.62 -25.89 13.33
C GLY A 453 5.78 -24.79 12.25
N HIS A 454 5.48 -25.07 10.99
CA HIS A 454 5.49 -24.07 9.92
C HIS A 454 4.25 -23.14 9.98
N PRO A 455 4.43 -21.81 9.98
CA PRO A 455 3.30 -20.88 10.03
C PRO A 455 2.47 -20.94 8.74
N GLN A 456 1.24 -21.44 8.83
CA GLN A 456 0.34 -21.58 7.69
C GLN A 456 -0.09 -20.20 7.17
N ILE A 457 0.47 -19.79 6.03
CA ILE A 457 0.13 -18.51 5.39
C ILE A 457 -1.25 -18.63 4.73
N TYR A 458 -2.29 -18.21 5.44
CA TYR A 458 -3.62 -18.03 4.86
C TYR A 458 -3.61 -16.89 3.83
N LEU A 459 -4.18 -17.17 2.66
CA LEU A 459 -4.16 -16.29 1.50
C LEU A 459 -5.52 -15.62 1.33
N THR A 460 -5.57 -14.30 1.11
CA THR A 460 -6.84 -13.62 0.88
C THR A 460 -7.51 -14.12 -0.39
N ARG A 461 -8.84 -13.96 -0.48
CA ARG A 461 -9.61 -14.23 -1.70
C ARG A 461 -9.03 -13.53 -2.94
N GLU A 462 -8.56 -12.30 -2.79
CA GLU A 462 -7.91 -11.53 -3.85
C GLU A 462 -6.55 -12.16 -4.27
N GLN A 463 -5.76 -12.64 -3.30
CA GLN A 463 -4.53 -13.39 -3.56
C GLN A 463 -4.82 -14.74 -4.24
N GLN A 464 -5.85 -15.46 -3.80
CA GLN A 464 -6.29 -16.73 -4.40
C GLN A 464 -6.74 -16.55 -5.86
N GLN A 465 -7.43 -15.44 -6.19
CA GLN A 465 -7.80 -15.10 -7.58
C GLN A 465 -6.58 -14.80 -8.47
N ILE A 466 -5.51 -14.22 -7.91
CA ILE A 466 -4.23 -14.07 -8.61
C ILE A 466 -3.56 -15.43 -8.80
N LEU A 467 -3.55 -16.26 -7.76
CA LEU A 467 -2.90 -17.57 -7.75
C LEU A 467 -3.59 -18.61 -8.65
N SER A 468 -4.90 -18.51 -8.88
CA SER A 468 -5.61 -19.37 -9.84
C SER A 468 -5.37 -18.97 -11.31
N HIS A 469 -4.80 -17.79 -11.58
CA HIS A 469 -4.57 -17.31 -12.95
C HIS A 469 -3.51 -18.14 -13.69
N LYS A 470 -3.91 -18.71 -14.83
CA LYS A 470 -3.02 -19.42 -15.75
C LYS A 470 -2.39 -18.40 -16.71
N ILE A 471 -1.14 -18.05 -16.47
CA ILE A 471 -0.39 -17.04 -17.24
C ILE A 471 0.11 -17.61 -18.58
N GLN A 472 0.08 -16.78 -19.63
CA GLN A 472 0.56 -17.11 -20.98
C GLN A 472 1.65 -16.12 -21.43
N GLN A 473 2.38 -16.41 -22.52
CA GLN A 473 3.55 -15.63 -22.96
C GLN A 473 3.23 -14.19 -23.42
N ASP A 474 2.00 -13.95 -23.87
CA ASP A 474 1.48 -12.64 -24.27
C ASP A 474 0.80 -11.88 -23.10
N HIS A 475 0.51 -12.56 -21.98
CA HIS A 475 -0.17 -11.94 -20.84
C HIS A 475 0.68 -10.82 -20.22
N VAL A 476 0.05 -9.66 -20.08
CA VAL A 476 0.51 -8.55 -19.24
C VAL A 476 -0.50 -8.40 -18.12
N VAL A 477 -0.17 -8.92 -16.95
CA VAL A 477 -1.00 -8.89 -15.74
C VAL A 477 -0.61 -7.70 -14.88
N LYS A 478 -1.59 -6.93 -14.40
CA LYS A 478 -1.39 -5.92 -13.36
C LYS A 478 -1.95 -6.41 -12.03
N ILE A 479 -1.23 -6.17 -10.95
CA ILE A 479 -1.68 -6.37 -9.57
C ILE A 479 -1.53 -5.02 -8.85
N ILE A 480 -2.65 -4.30 -8.74
CA ILE A 480 -2.73 -3.01 -8.04
C ILE A 480 -2.92 -3.29 -6.56
N ALA A 481 -1.84 -3.14 -5.78
CA ALA A 481 -1.74 -3.67 -4.44
C ALA A 481 -1.33 -2.59 -3.44
N PHE A 482 -2.30 -2.17 -2.62
CA PHE A 482 -2.15 -1.10 -1.64
C PHE A 482 -1.08 -1.42 -0.56
N ALA A 483 -0.77 -0.45 0.29
CA ALA A 483 0.19 -0.63 1.38
C ALA A 483 -0.15 -1.80 2.32
N GLY A 484 0.85 -2.62 2.65
CA GLY A 484 0.74 -3.74 3.59
C GLY A 484 0.07 -5.01 3.04
N THR A 485 -0.39 -5.03 1.79
CA THR A 485 -1.24 -6.10 1.21
C THR A 485 -0.54 -7.42 0.83
N GLY A 486 0.72 -7.61 1.20
CA GLY A 486 1.45 -8.87 0.94
C GLY A 486 1.85 -9.10 -0.53
N LYS A 487 2.18 -8.02 -1.28
CA LYS A 487 2.70 -8.08 -2.67
C LYS A 487 3.70 -9.21 -2.91
N THR A 488 4.82 -9.17 -2.19
CA THR A 488 5.93 -10.12 -2.33
C THR A 488 5.50 -11.54 -1.95
N THR A 489 4.70 -11.70 -0.89
CA THR A 489 4.12 -13.00 -0.49
C THR A 489 3.25 -13.62 -1.59
N THR A 490 2.47 -12.79 -2.28
CA THR A 490 1.61 -13.22 -3.39
C THR A 490 2.47 -13.71 -4.57
N LEU A 491 3.56 -13.00 -4.89
CA LEU A 491 4.50 -13.38 -5.94
C LEU A 491 5.28 -14.67 -5.61
N MET A 492 5.74 -14.83 -4.36
CA MET A 492 6.41 -16.06 -3.90
C MET A 492 5.48 -17.26 -4.07
N LYS A 493 4.25 -17.20 -3.54
CA LYS A 493 3.27 -18.28 -3.66
C LYS A 493 2.86 -18.56 -5.10
N PHE A 494 2.88 -17.55 -5.99
CA PHE A 494 2.60 -17.75 -7.42
C PHE A 494 3.69 -18.59 -8.11
N ALA A 495 4.96 -18.36 -7.75
CA ALA A 495 6.10 -19.13 -8.27
C ALA A 495 6.22 -20.52 -7.63
N GLU A 496 5.96 -20.66 -6.32
CA GLU A 496 5.93 -21.94 -5.59
C GLU A 496 4.92 -22.93 -6.22
N GLN A 497 3.74 -22.45 -6.61
CA GLN A 497 2.73 -23.26 -7.31
C GLN A 497 3.12 -23.65 -8.75
N ARG A 498 4.22 -23.11 -9.29
CA ARG A 498 4.63 -23.25 -10.70
C ARG A 498 6.13 -23.59 -10.80
N PRO A 499 6.60 -24.69 -10.17
CA PRO A 499 8.03 -25.06 -10.16
C PRO A 499 8.58 -25.40 -11.55
N HIS A 500 7.69 -25.67 -12.52
CA HIS A 500 8.02 -25.92 -13.93
C HIS A 500 8.24 -24.64 -14.76
N LEU A 501 8.08 -23.45 -14.19
CA LEU A 501 8.35 -22.16 -14.85
C LEU A 501 9.56 -21.47 -14.20
N ARG A 502 10.37 -20.82 -15.03
CA ARG A 502 11.52 -19.99 -14.62
C ARG A 502 11.08 -18.54 -14.53
N PHE A 503 11.33 -17.89 -13.40
CA PHE A 503 10.93 -16.51 -13.15
C PHE A 503 12.13 -15.57 -13.03
N LEU A 504 11.98 -14.33 -13.48
CA LEU A 504 12.86 -13.21 -13.13
C LEU A 504 12.09 -12.22 -12.24
N TYR A 505 12.49 -12.08 -10.98
CA TYR A 505 12.00 -11.03 -10.09
C TYR A 505 12.88 -9.79 -10.21
N VAL A 506 12.27 -8.71 -10.70
CA VAL A 506 12.89 -7.41 -10.93
C VAL A 506 12.47 -6.45 -9.82
N ALA A 507 13.41 -6.09 -8.95
CA ALA A 507 13.23 -5.10 -7.90
C ALA A 507 13.90 -3.76 -8.23
N PHE A 508 13.31 -2.66 -7.74
CA PHE A 508 13.88 -1.32 -7.86
C PHE A 508 15.13 -1.11 -6.99
N ASN A 509 15.13 -1.65 -5.76
CA ASN A 509 16.21 -1.49 -4.79
C ASN A 509 16.99 -2.81 -4.56
N ASN A 510 18.32 -2.72 -4.41
CA ASN A 510 19.16 -3.91 -4.17
C ASN A 510 18.89 -4.56 -2.80
N SER A 511 18.48 -3.80 -1.79
CA SER A 511 18.04 -4.37 -0.49
C SER A 511 16.86 -5.31 -0.67
N VAL A 512 15.83 -4.88 -1.40
CA VAL A 512 14.65 -5.69 -1.74
C VAL A 512 15.04 -6.91 -2.59
N ALA A 513 15.95 -6.74 -3.56
CA ALA A 513 16.47 -7.88 -4.33
C ALA A 513 17.23 -8.90 -3.46
N CYS A 514 18.01 -8.45 -2.47
CA CYS A 514 18.73 -9.32 -1.54
C CYS A 514 17.80 -10.01 -0.54
N GLU A 515 16.76 -9.35 -0.05
CA GLU A 515 15.72 -10.00 0.77
C GLU A 515 14.96 -11.05 -0.06
N ALA A 516 14.56 -10.70 -1.28
CA ALA A 516 13.87 -11.61 -2.18
C ALA A 516 14.68 -12.88 -2.49
N ARG A 517 16.01 -12.78 -2.70
CA ARG A 517 16.90 -13.96 -2.85
C ARG A 517 16.88 -14.93 -1.66
N ARG A 518 16.49 -14.49 -0.47
CA ARG A 518 16.39 -15.32 0.74
C ARG A 518 15.01 -15.93 0.96
N ARG A 519 13.99 -15.51 0.20
CA ARG A 519 12.58 -15.83 0.47
C ARG A 519 11.83 -16.45 -0.71
N PHE A 520 12.20 -16.14 -1.95
CA PHE A 520 11.62 -16.77 -3.13
C PHE A 520 12.16 -18.19 -3.35
N PRO A 521 11.38 -19.10 -3.97
CA PRO A 521 11.85 -20.43 -4.33
C PRO A 521 12.94 -20.41 -5.42
N SER A 522 13.67 -21.52 -5.55
CA SER A 522 14.87 -21.65 -6.39
C SER A 522 14.63 -21.48 -7.91
N ASN A 523 13.39 -21.51 -8.38
CA ASN A 523 13.01 -21.22 -9.76
C ASN A 523 12.87 -19.71 -10.06
N VAL A 524 13.28 -18.82 -9.14
CA VAL A 524 13.14 -17.36 -9.25
C VAL A 524 14.48 -16.65 -9.09
N ASP A 525 14.90 -15.97 -10.16
CA ASP A 525 16.11 -15.14 -10.18
C ASP A 525 15.80 -13.71 -9.67
N CYS A 526 16.32 -13.30 -8.52
CA CYS A 526 16.00 -12.02 -7.88
C CYS A 526 17.09 -10.93 -8.11
N LYS A 527 16.83 -9.98 -9.01
CA LYS A 527 17.81 -9.01 -9.56
C LYS A 527 17.23 -7.59 -9.63
N THR A 528 18.09 -6.58 -9.82
CA THR A 528 17.66 -5.20 -10.15
C THR A 528 17.91 -4.89 -11.63
N VAL A 529 17.17 -3.95 -12.22
CA VAL A 529 17.36 -3.59 -13.65
C VAL A 529 18.78 -3.09 -13.91
N HIS A 530 19.29 -2.21 -13.03
CA HIS A 530 20.68 -1.73 -13.11
C HIS A 530 21.72 -2.85 -12.97
N SER A 531 21.42 -3.96 -12.29
CA SER A 531 22.33 -5.12 -12.21
C SER A 531 22.37 -5.94 -13.50
N LEU A 532 21.25 -6.03 -14.23
CA LEU A 532 21.18 -6.64 -15.56
C LEU A 532 21.97 -5.80 -16.57
N ALA A 533 21.64 -4.50 -16.67
CA ALA A 533 22.36 -3.57 -17.54
C ALA A 533 23.85 -3.41 -17.18
N TYR A 534 24.22 -3.57 -15.90
CA TYR A 534 25.61 -3.56 -15.48
C TYR A 534 26.38 -4.78 -16.00
N LYS A 535 25.79 -5.98 -15.95
CA LYS A 535 26.43 -7.20 -16.45
C LYS A 535 26.81 -7.09 -17.93
N ASP A 536 25.90 -6.54 -18.74
CA ASP A 536 26.02 -6.54 -20.19
C ASP A 536 26.79 -5.31 -20.73
N VAL A 537 26.59 -4.13 -20.11
CA VAL A 537 27.18 -2.85 -20.54
C VAL A 537 28.05 -2.20 -19.45
N GLY A 538 27.51 -2.01 -18.24
CA GLY A 538 28.16 -1.21 -17.18
C GLY A 538 29.55 -1.70 -16.78
N LYS A 539 29.80 -3.03 -16.77
CA LYS A 539 31.10 -3.65 -16.47
C LYS A 539 32.23 -3.10 -17.36
N ARG A 540 31.95 -2.75 -18.63
CA ARG A 540 32.95 -2.18 -19.55
C ARG A 540 33.42 -0.79 -19.14
N TYR A 541 32.52 0.02 -18.57
CA TYR A 541 32.82 1.34 -18.01
C TYR A 541 33.49 1.24 -16.64
N ALA A 542 33.08 0.27 -15.81
CA ALA A 542 33.70 -0.01 -14.51
C ALA A 542 35.18 -0.39 -14.65
N LEU A 543 35.50 -1.37 -15.51
CA LEU A 543 36.87 -1.79 -15.81
C LEU A 543 37.75 -0.65 -16.36
N ASN A 544 37.13 0.38 -16.94
CA ASN A 544 37.82 1.57 -17.44
C ASN A 544 37.96 2.70 -16.42
N LYS A 545 37.54 2.51 -15.15
CA LYS A 545 37.41 3.56 -14.11
C LYS A 545 36.59 4.78 -14.61
N LYS A 546 35.57 4.55 -15.46
CA LYS A 546 34.81 5.60 -16.16
C LYS A 546 33.31 5.62 -15.79
N LEU A 547 32.96 5.21 -14.57
CA LEU A 547 31.62 5.36 -14.00
C LEU A 547 31.54 6.60 -13.10
N SER A 548 30.35 7.21 -13.01
CA SER A 548 30.04 8.24 -12.03
C SER A 548 28.73 7.92 -11.30
N PHE A 549 28.68 8.21 -10.00
CA PHE A 549 27.46 8.02 -9.19
C PHE A 549 26.37 9.05 -9.49
N ASN A 550 26.71 10.27 -9.94
CA ASN A 550 25.74 11.32 -10.27
C ASN A 550 26.28 12.30 -11.32
N LEU A 551 25.37 12.85 -12.13
CA LEU A 551 25.66 13.94 -13.03
C LEU A 551 25.37 15.28 -12.33
N ALA A 552 26.43 15.98 -11.93
CA ALA A 552 26.37 17.25 -11.21
C ALA A 552 26.39 18.45 -12.19
N PRO A 553 25.50 19.45 -12.04
CA PRO A 553 25.50 20.66 -12.86
C PRO A 553 26.84 21.42 -12.82
N PHE A 554 27.55 21.38 -11.69
CA PHE A 554 28.89 21.95 -11.57
C PHE A 554 29.90 21.34 -12.57
N SER A 555 29.95 20.01 -12.67
CA SER A 555 30.84 19.32 -13.60
C SER A 555 30.47 19.63 -15.06
N ILE A 556 29.17 19.67 -15.38
CA ILE A 556 28.69 20.05 -16.72
C ILE A 556 29.08 21.50 -17.05
N ASN A 557 28.97 22.43 -16.10
CA ASN A 557 29.36 23.83 -16.28
C ASN A 557 30.85 23.99 -16.67
N CYS A 558 31.73 23.08 -16.25
CA CYS A 558 33.14 23.08 -16.61
C CYS A 558 33.45 22.58 -18.04
N VAL A 559 32.45 22.14 -18.81
CA VAL A 559 32.61 21.67 -20.20
C VAL A 559 31.69 22.35 -21.22
N LEU A 560 30.83 23.28 -20.80
CA LEU A 560 29.99 24.05 -21.71
C LEU A 560 30.82 25.11 -22.48
N PRO A 561 30.44 25.46 -23.72
CA PRO A 561 31.14 26.48 -24.50
C PRO A 561 31.17 27.87 -23.84
N SER A 562 32.23 28.64 -24.12
CA SER A 562 32.35 30.04 -23.72
C SER A 562 31.11 30.85 -24.15
N GLY A 563 30.51 31.59 -23.21
CA GLY A 563 29.26 32.32 -23.43
C GLY A 563 27.97 31.48 -23.32
N ARG A 564 28.05 30.14 -23.33
CA ARG A 564 26.92 29.23 -23.03
C ARG A 564 26.96 28.65 -21.60
N GLY A 565 28.11 28.72 -20.94
CA GLY A 565 28.27 28.36 -19.53
C GLY A 565 27.40 29.21 -18.58
N GLY A 566 27.20 28.69 -17.36
CA GLY A 566 26.34 29.24 -16.33
C GLY A 566 25.60 28.12 -15.59
N PHE A 567 25.47 28.20 -14.27
CA PHE A 567 24.93 27.08 -13.48
C PHE A 567 23.48 26.72 -13.83
N THR A 568 22.64 27.72 -14.15
CA THR A 568 21.28 27.50 -14.67
C THR A 568 21.30 26.73 -15.99
N LYS A 569 22.13 27.15 -16.96
CA LYS A 569 22.28 26.48 -18.27
C LYS A 569 22.85 25.07 -18.12
N ALA A 570 23.78 24.86 -17.19
CA ALA A 570 24.28 23.53 -16.85
C ALA A 570 23.24 22.64 -16.13
N LYS A 571 22.35 23.20 -15.30
CA LYS A 571 21.20 22.47 -14.72
C LYS A 571 20.19 22.08 -15.81
N VAL A 572 19.94 22.93 -16.80
CA VAL A 572 19.13 22.60 -17.98
C VAL A 572 19.74 21.40 -18.73
N VAL A 573 21.00 21.48 -19.16
CA VAL A 573 21.69 20.38 -19.87
C VAL A 573 21.77 19.09 -19.05
N THR A 574 22.02 19.18 -17.74
CA THR A 574 21.97 18.03 -16.80
C THR A 574 20.58 17.39 -16.75
N THR A 575 19.53 18.20 -16.84
CA THR A 575 18.13 17.74 -16.85
C THR A 575 17.78 17.10 -18.19
N THR A 576 18.18 17.71 -19.33
CA THR A 576 18.03 17.13 -20.68
C THR A 576 18.64 15.73 -20.77
N LEU A 577 19.86 15.57 -20.22
CA LEU A 577 20.54 14.27 -20.18
C LEU A 577 19.81 13.24 -19.30
N LYS A 578 19.30 13.64 -18.12
CA LYS A 578 18.53 12.74 -17.24
C LYS A 578 17.17 12.36 -17.85
N ASN A 579 16.48 13.30 -18.49
CA ASN A 579 15.24 13.04 -19.24
C ASN A 579 15.48 12.02 -20.36
N PHE A 580 16.56 12.16 -21.13
CA PHE A 580 16.92 11.21 -22.20
C PHE A 580 17.32 9.82 -21.67
N MET A 581 18.01 9.75 -20.54
CA MET A 581 18.33 8.46 -19.90
C MET A 581 17.07 7.75 -19.37
N ALA A 582 16.02 8.50 -19.02
CA ALA A 582 14.73 7.95 -18.60
C ALA A 582 13.77 7.66 -19.77
N SER A 583 13.85 8.35 -20.91
CA SER A 583 12.92 8.22 -22.04
C SER A 583 13.13 6.94 -22.86
N THR A 584 12.20 6.67 -23.78
CA THR A 584 12.30 5.56 -24.74
C THR A 584 13.23 5.84 -25.92
N ASP A 585 13.63 7.09 -26.12
CA ASP A 585 13.97 7.60 -27.45
C ASP A 585 15.39 7.28 -27.89
N ALA A 586 15.61 7.11 -29.19
CA ALA A 586 16.90 6.68 -29.74
C ALA A 586 18.00 7.76 -29.66
N ALA A 587 17.61 9.04 -29.65
CA ALA A 587 18.52 10.19 -29.61
C ALA A 587 17.90 11.36 -28.84
N ILE A 588 18.76 12.25 -28.34
CA ILE A 588 18.36 13.48 -27.64
C ILE A 588 17.66 14.42 -28.64
N SER A 589 16.46 14.88 -28.29
CA SER A 589 15.65 15.87 -29.03
C SER A 589 15.43 17.14 -28.19
N THR A 590 14.80 18.17 -28.76
CA THR A 590 14.36 19.36 -28.02
C THR A 590 13.30 19.04 -26.97
N GLU A 591 12.46 18.04 -27.19
CA GLU A 591 11.42 17.58 -26.24
C GLU A 591 11.99 17.08 -24.90
N HIS A 592 13.29 16.76 -24.86
CA HIS A 592 14.00 16.38 -23.63
C HIS A 592 14.41 17.59 -22.78
N VAL A 593 14.46 18.79 -23.37
CA VAL A 593 14.86 20.03 -22.70
C VAL A 593 13.68 20.55 -21.87
N PRO A 594 13.87 20.94 -20.59
CA PRO A 594 12.79 21.53 -19.81
C PRO A 594 12.32 22.86 -20.43
N ASN A 595 11.00 23.07 -20.51
CA ASN A 595 10.39 24.28 -21.09
C ASN A 595 10.80 25.59 -20.40
N CYS A 596 11.26 25.54 -19.16
CA CYS A 596 11.65 26.69 -18.36
C CYS A 596 12.80 26.39 -17.39
N TYR A 597 13.46 27.44 -16.89
CA TYR A 597 14.49 27.38 -15.85
C TYR A 597 14.25 28.45 -14.75
N PRO A 598 14.81 28.26 -13.54
CA PRO A 598 14.76 29.29 -12.49
C PRO A 598 15.65 30.49 -12.84
N SER A 599 15.04 31.67 -12.88
CA SER A 599 15.71 32.97 -13.02
C SER A 599 16.22 33.49 -11.67
N SER A 600 16.99 34.58 -11.68
CA SER A 600 17.64 35.18 -10.51
C SER A 600 16.70 35.68 -9.41
N GLU A 601 15.40 35.82 -9.70
CA GLU A 601 14.38 36.32 -8.76
C GLU A 601 13.40 35.23 -8.29
N SER A 602 13.72 33.94 -8.46
CA SER A 602 12.83 32.79 -8.17
C SER A 602 11.64 32.62 -9.12
N ASN A 603 11.50 33.50 -10.12
CA ASN A 603 10.58 33.35 -11.25
C ASN A 603 11.09 32.30 -12.26
N TYR A 604 10.18 31.71 -13.03
CA TYR A 604 10.53 30.77 -14.10
C TYR A 604 10.52 31.46 -15.46
N GLU A 605 11.65 31.45 -16.16
CA GLU A 605 11.76 31.94 -17.55
C GLU A 605 11.53 30.80 -18.53
N TRP A 606 10.71 31.04 -19.57
CA TRP A 606 10.52 30.10 -20.68
C TRP A 606 11.74 30.10 -21.59
N ILE A 607 12.22 28.91 -21.96
CA ILE A 607 13.37 28.77 -22.87
C ILE A 607 12.90 28.97 -24.32
N PRO A 608 13.43 29.94 -25.08
CA PRO A 608 13.15 30.08 -26.51
C PRO A 608 13.54 28.83 -27.28
N GLU A 609 12.77 28.44 -28.30
CA GLU A 609 13.02 27.24 -29.11
C GLU A 609 14.44 27.19 -29.71
N SER A 610 15.00 28.36 -30.06
CA SER A 610 16.38 28.51 -30.50
C SER A 610 17.42 28.15 -29.42
N GLU A 611 17.20 28.49 -28.15
CA GLU A 611 18.06 28.04 -27.05
C GLU A 611 17.82 26.57 -26.69
N GLN A 612 16.59 26.05 -26.81
CA GLN A 612 16.30 24.63 -26.61
C GLN A 612 17.11 23.76 -27.59
N GLN A 613 17.22 24.15 -28.86
CA GLN A 613 18.05 23.44 -29.83
C GLN A 613 19.53 23.41 -29.40
N LEU A 614 20.08 24.54 -28.91
CA LEU A 614 21.47 24.61 -28.44
C LEU A 614 21.70 23.72 -27.21
N PHE A 615 20.77 23.67 -26.25
CA PHE A 615 20.88 22.77 -25.10
C PHE A 615 20.79 21.29 -25.49
N ALA A 616 20.00 20.95 -26.51
CA ALA A 616 19.97 19.60 -27.07
C ALA A 616 21.27 19.25 -27.81
N GLU A 617 21.93 20.21 -28.47
CA GLU A 617 23.24 20.03 -29.12
C GLU A 617 24.39 19.87 -28.10
N ASP A 618 24.47 20.74 -27.09
CA ASP A 618 25.46 20.63 -26.01
C ASP A 618 25.30 19.28 -25.27
N ALA A 619 24.05 18.83 -25.01
CA ALA A 619 23.76 17.51 -24.45
C ALA A 619 24.17 16.34 -25.37
N LYS A 620 23.98 16.44 -26.70
CA LYS A 620 24.43 15.43 -27.67
C LYS A 620 25.94 15.25 -27.66
N GLU A 621 26.72 16.34 -27.58
CA GLU A 621 28.18 16.28 -27.53
C GLU A 621 28.69 15.67 -26.22
N ILE A 622 28.10 16.05 -25.08
CA ILE A 622 28.40 15.43 -23.78
C ILE A 622 28.07 13.92 -23.82
N TRP A 623 26.92 13.53 -24.36
CA TRP A 623 26.54 12.12 -24.50
C TRP A 623 27.46 11.34 -25.45
N ARG A 624 27.93 11.96 -26.54
CA ARG A 624 28.94 11.38 -27.44
C ARG A 624 30.23 11.07 -26.69
N ARG A 625 30.70 12.00 -25.85
CA ARG A 625 31.89 11.82 -25.00
C ARG A 625 31.68 10.85 -23.85
N MET A 626 30.46 10.74 -23.30
CA MET A 626 30.12 9.70 -22.33
C MET A 626 30.34 8.29 -22.90
N LYS A 627 29.87 8.05 -24.14
CA LYS A 627 30.00 6.76 -24.82
C LYS A 627 31.44 6.37 -25.19
N ASP A 628 32.34 7.32 -25.42
CA ASP A 628 33.73 7.03 -25.78
C ASP A 628 34.55 6.60 -24.55
N LEU A 629 34.91 5.31 -24.47
CA LEU A 629 35.69 4.75 -23.36
C LEU A 629 37.10 5.37 -23.20
N LYS A 630 37.65 6.03 -24.22
CA LYS A 630 38.97 6.68 -24.18
C LYS A 630 38.93 8.10 -23.60
N GLU A 631 37.83 8.82 -23.78
CA GLU A 631 37.66 10.18 -23.28
C GLU A 631 37.42 10.18 -21.76
N LYS A 632 38.48 10.50 -21.00
CA LYS A 632 38.48 10.56 -19.52
C LYS A 632 38.91 11.94 -18.98
N SER A 633 39.07 12.95 -19.85
CA SER A 633 39.71 14.23 -19.49
C SER A 633 38.93 15.12 -18.51
N LYS A 634 37.63 14.83 -18.30
CA LYS A 634 36.71 15.55 -17.40
C LYS A 634 35.66 14.60 -16.81
N HIS A 635 35.36 14.74 -15.51
CA HIS A 635 34.28 13.99 -14.85
C HIS A 635 32.90 14.17 -15.50
N ALA A 636 32.66 15.29 -16.19
CA ALA A 636 31.43 15.53 -16.96
C ALA A 636 31.17 14.48 -18.05
N TYR A 637 32.21 13.78 -18.52
CA TYR A 637 32.12 12.74 -19.54
C TYR A 637 32.06 11.32 -18.94
N TYR A 638 32.00 11.16 -17.63
CA TYR A 638 31.93 9.84 -16.99
C TYR A 638 30.51 9.28 -17.09
N MET A 639 30.37 7.96 -17.24
CA MET A 639 29.08 7.31 -17.51
C MET A 639 28.27 7.13 -16.22
N PRO A 640 27.07 7.75 -16.08
CA PRO A 640 26.21 7.51 -14.93
C PRO A 640 25.51 6.14 -15.02
N HIS A 641 24.98 5.65 -13.89
CA HIS A 641 24.26 4.38 -13.84
C HIS A 641 23.07 4.30 -14.80
N ASP A 642 22.27 5.35 -14.88
CA ASP A 642 21.14 5.43 -15.81
C ASP A 642 21.61 5.60 -17.27
N GLY A 643 22.86 6.05 -17.48
CA GLY A 643 23.49 6.15 -18.80
C GLY A 643 23.84 4.78 -19.39
N TYR A 644 24.46 3.87 -18.62
CA TYR A 644 24.69 2.51 -19.13
C TYR A 644 23.38 1.71 -19.22
N LEU A 645 22.37 2.02 -18.39
CA LEU A 645 21.02 1.47 -18.55
C LEU A 645 20.37 1.94 -19.86
N LYS A 646 20.49 3.23 -20.21
CA LYS A 646 20.06 3.75 -21.51
C LYS A 646 20.78 3.07 -22.67
N LEU A 647 22.09 2.83 -22.57
CA LEU A 647 22.84 2.06 -23.59
C LEU A 647 22.42 0.59 -23.70
N TRP A 648 21.89 -0.01 -22.63
CA TRP A 648 21.32 -1.36 -22.62
C TRP A 648 19.91 -1.39 -23.23
N GLN A 649 19.09 -0.36 -22.98
CA GLN A 649 17.78 -0.17 -23.63
C GLN A 649 17.88 0.07 -25.14
N LEU A 650 18.94 0.77 -25.58
CA LEU A 650 19.21 1.09 -26.98
C LEU A 650 19.94 -0.03 -27.76
N GLN A 651 20.03 -1.25 -27.25
CA GLN A 651 20.57 -2.39 -28.02
C GLN A 651 19.56 -2.86 -29.07
N ASP A 652 20.06 -3.19 -30.26
CA ASP A 652 19.28 -3.84 -31.32
C ASP A 652 20.03 -5.10 -31.80
N PRO A 653 19.45 -6.31 -31.66
CA PRO A 653 18.18 -6.59 -30.98
C PRO A 653 18.25 -6.24 -29.48
N LYS A 654 17.09 -5.90 -28.91
CA LYS A 654 16.95 -5.62 -27.47
C LYS A 654 17.41 -6.81 -26.61
N PRO A 655 17.86 -6.59 -25.36
CA PRO A 655 18.32 -7.65 -24.47
C PRO A 655 17.27 -8.75 -24.30
N CYS A 656 17.57 -9.97 -24.75
CA CYS A 656 16.61 -11.07 -24.70
C CYS A 656 16.64 -11.76 -23.33
N LEU A 657 15.61 -11.49 -22.53
CA LEU A 657 15.36 -12.13 -21.24
C LEU A 657 14.44 -13.36 -21.40
N SER A 658 13.58 -13.38 -22.42
CA SER A 658 12.59 -14.45 -22.65
C SER A 658 13.19 -15.84 -22.92
N ASP A 659 14.45 -15.95 -23.34
CA ASP A 659 15.10 -17.25 -23.54
C ASP A 659 15.38 -17.94 -22.19
N ARG A 660 15.59 -17.14 -21.14
CA ARG A 660 15.99 -17.59 -19.79
C ARG A 660 14.82 -17.66 -18.81
N TYR A 661 13.77 -16.86 -19.00
CA TYR A 661 12.65 -16.75 -18.06
C TYR A 661 11.31 -16.73 -18.78
N ASP A 662 10.40 -17.57 -18.31
CA ASP A 662 9.07 -17.80 -18.86
C ASP A 662 8.05 -16.76 -18.33
N VAL A 663 8.35 -16.16 -17.18
CA VAL A 663 7.59 -15.06 -16.56
C VAL A 663 8.53 -14.01 -15.93
N LEU A 664 8.18 -12.73 -16.06
CA LEU A 664 8.82 -11.61 -15.38
C LEU A 664 7.89 -11.08 -14.27
N PHE A 665 8.41 -10.97 -13.05
CA PHE A 665 7.78 -10.20 -11.97
C PHE A 665 8.45 -8.82 -11.90
N ILE A 666 7.66 -7.76 -11.97
CA ILE A 666 8.13 -6.37 -11.95
C ILE A 666 7.49 -5.70 -10.73
N ASP A 667 8.24 -5.57 -9.63
CA ASP A 667 7.74 -5.07 -8.34
C ASP A 667 8.03 -3.57 -8.15
N GLU A 668 7.19 -2.90 -7.36
CA GLU A 668 7.10 -1.43 -7.26
C GLU A 668 7.06 -0.74 -8.64
N ALA A 669 6.32 -1.34 -9.59
CA ALA A 669 6.31 -0.96 -11.00
C ALA A 669 5.94 0.51 -11.28
N GLN A 670 5.26 1.21 -10.36
CA GLN A 670 4.96 2.63 -10.50
C GLN A 670 6.20 3.56 -10.42
N ASP A 671 7.33 3.07 -9.90
CA ASP A 671 8.58 3.83 -9.80
C ASP A 671 9.53 3.58 -11.00
N CYS A 672 9.12 2.79 -12.00
CA CYS A 672 9.91 2.52 -13.19
C CYS A 672 9.95 3.72 -14.16
N THR A 673 11.09 3.97 -14.79
CA THR A 673 11.23 4.93 -15.89
C THR A 673 10.73 4.33 -17.22
N PRO A 674 10.37 5.15 -18.22
CA PRO A 674 10.00 4.67 -19.56
C PRO A 674 11.03 3.70 -20.18
N ALA A 675 12.33 4.02 -20.06
CA ALA A 675 13.44 3.17 -20.54
C ALA A 675 13.44 1.76 -19.91
N ILE A 676 13.14 1.66 -18.61
CA ILE A 676 13.05 0.37 -17.91
C ILE A 676 11.87 -0.45 -18.44
N LEU A 677 10.69 0.19 -18.57
CA LEU A 677 9.47 -0.46 -19.04
C LEU A 677 9.61 -0.93 -20.50
N ASP A 678 10.27 -0.15 -21.34
CA ASP A 678 10.48 -0.45 -22.76
C ASP A 678 11.36 -1.69 -23.01
N VAL A 679 12.28 -2.04 -22.10
CA VAL A 679 13.00 -3.32 -22.15
C VAL A 679 12.18 -4.47 -21.56
N LEU A 680 11.50 -4.26 -20.43
CA LEU A 680 10.77 -5.33 -19.74
C LEU A 680 9.50 -5.76 -20.47
N LEU A 681 8.81 -4.83 -21.13
CA LEU A 681 7.56 -5.12 -21.86
C LEU A 681 7.81 -5.70 -23.26
N SER A 682 8.97 -5.47 -23.88
CA SER A 682 9.31 -6.01 -25.21
C SER A 682 9.65 -7.51 -25.22
N GLN A 683 9.80 -8.13 -24.04
CA GLN A 683 10.16 -9.55 -23.89
C GLN A 683 9.03 -10.47 -24.36
N ARG A 684 9.35 -11.67 -24.85
CA ARG A 684 8.37 -12.64 -25.39
C ARG A 684 7.90 -13.68 -24.35
N CYS A 685 7.76 -13.25 -23.10
CA CYS A 685 7.35 -14.05 -21.96
C CYS A 685 6.28 -13.34 -21.12
N GLY A 686 5.59 -14.03 -20.21
CA GLY A 686 4.51 -13.42 -19.42
C GLY A 686 5.04 -12.33 -18.49
N LYS A 687 4.30 -11.23 -18.26
CA LYS A 687 4.69 -10.17 -17.33
C LYS A 687 3.65 -9.96 -16.24
N VAL A 688 4.09 -9.84 -14.99
CA VAL A 688 3.26 -9.48 -13.84
C VAL A 688 3.83 -8.19 -13.23
N LEU A 689 3.12 -7.08 -13.45
CA LEU A 689 3.45 -5.78 -12.89
C LEU A 689 2.72 -5.62 -11.56
N VAL A 690 3.48 -5.44 -10.49
CA VAL A 690 2.98 -5.33 -9.11
C VAL A 690 3.46 -4.01 -8.51
N GLY A 691 2.62 -3.37 -7.70
CA GLY A 691 2.99 -2.16 -7.00
C GLY A 691 1.76 -1.39 -6.51
N ASP A 692 1.99 -0.14 -6.11
CA ASP A 692 0.96 0.74 -5.58
C ASP A 692 1.00 2.10 -6.31
N PRO A 693 0.02 2.43 -7.18
CA PRO A 693 -0.02 3.71 -7.92
C PRO A 693 -0.24 4.94 -7.00
N HIS A 694 -0.29 4.74 -5.69
CA HIS A 694 -0.41 5.79 -4.67
C HIS A 694 0.82 5.86 -3.76
N GLN A 695 1.84 5.01 -3.99
CA GLN A 695 3.18 5.09 -3.39
C GLN A 695 4.26 5.48 -4.41
N GLN A 696 3.89 6.06 -5.55
CA GLN A 696 4.84 6.65 -6.50
C GLN A 696 5.44 7.92 -5.89
N ILE A 697 6.75 7.95 -5.64
CA ILE A 697 7.44 9.10 -5.03
C ILE A 697 8.81 9.41 -5.66
N TYR A 698 9.12 8.78 -6.80
CA TYR A 698 10.38 8.99 -7.53
C TYR A 698 10.19 9.67 -8.90
N THR A 699 9.08 10.38 -9.11
CA THR A 699 8.78 11.17 -10.32
C THR A 699 9.90 12.16 -10.68
N PHE A 700 10.61 12.69 -9.67
CA PHE A 700 11.81 13.53 -9.86
C PHE A 700 13.01 12.83 -10.53
N LYS A 701 12.95 11.50 -10.72
CA LYS A 701 13.90 10.70 -11.53
C LYS A 701 13.39 10.37 -12.93
N GLY A 702 12.24 10.92 -13.36
CA GLY A 702 11.58 10.53 -14.61
C GLY A 702 10.83 9.20 -14.52
N ALA A 703 10.45 8.76 -13.32
CA ALA A 703 9.56 7.61 -13.13
C ALA A 703 8.15 7.94 -13.64
N ILE A 704 7.50 6.99 -14.33
CA ILE A 704 6.11 7.13 -14.79
C ILE A 704 5.25 6.03 -14.18
N ASN A 705 3.96 6.30 -13.95
CA ASN A 705 3.09 5.34 -13.28
C ASN A 705 2.70 4.20 -14.24
N ALA A 706 3.56 3.18 -14.32
CA ALA A 706 3.37 2.03 -15.20
C ALA A 706 2.03 1.31 -14.95
N LEU A 707 1.59 1.27 -13.69
CA LEU A 707 0.34 0.61 -13.28
C LEU A 707 -0.90 1.33 -13.80
N GLU A 708 -0.81 2.62 -14.13
CA GLU A 708 -1.85 3.36 -14.86
C GLU A 708 -1.64 3.23 -16.38
N ILE A 709 -0.46 3.64 -16.88
CA ILE A 709 -0.24 3.90 -18.32
C ILE A 709 -0.17 2.63 -19.19
N THR A 710 0.39 1.51 -18.69
CA THR A 710 0.68 0.34 -19.55
C THR A 710 -0.61 -0.40 -19.98
N ARG A 711 -0.63 -0.87 -21.23
CA ARG A 711 -1.67 -1.80 -21.70
C ARG A 711 -1.52 -3.15 -20.98
N HIS A 712 -2.64 -3.80 -20.71
CA HIS A 712 -2.70 -5.02 -19.89
C HIS A 712 -3.77 -5.97 -20.43
N THR A 713 -3.61 -7.26 -20.18
CA THR A 713 -4.63 -8.29 -20.45
C THR A 713 -5.54 -8.53 -19.24
N HIS A 714 -4.99 -8.42 -18.02
CA HIS A 714 -5.71 -8.68 -16.77
C HIS A 714 -5.34 -7.65 -15.69
N VAL A 715 -6.29 -7.31 -14.82
CA VAL A 715 -6.06 -6.49 -13.61
C VAL A 715 -6.65 -7.20 -12.40
N PHE A 716 -5.80 -7.41 -11.40
CA PHE A 716 -6.18 -7.81 -10.05
C PHE A 716 -5.92 -6.65 -9.08
N TYR A 717 -6.62 -6.67 -7.95
CA TYR A 717 -6.43 -5.73 -6.86
C TYR A 717 -6.08 -6.49 -5.60
N LEU A 718 -5.20 -5.93 -4.77
CA LEU A 718 -5.06 -6.33 -3.36
C LEU A 718 -5.43 -5.10 -2.51
N THR A 719 -6.47 -5.22 -1.69
CA THR A 719 -7.08 -4.13 -0.93
C THR A 719 -6.95 -4.26 0.59
N GLN A 720 -6.76 -5.48 1.10
CA GLN A 720 -6.61 -5.76 2.54
C GLN A 720 -5.15 -5.74 2.98
N SER A 721 -4.81 -4.86 3.93
CA SER A 721 -3.49 -4.72 4.54
C SER A 721 -3.27 -5.75 5.67
N PHE A 722 -2.07 -6.33 5.73
CA PHE A 722 -1.60 -7.14 6.87
C PHE A 722 -0.71 -6.33 7.83
N ARG A 723 -0.53 -5.03 7.60
CA ARG A 723 0.39 -4.17 8.38
C ARG A 723 -0.30 -3.50 9.57
N PHE A 724 -1.54 -3.09 9.41
CA PHE A 724 -2.24 -2.17 10.32
C PHE A 724 -3.75 -2.44 10.37
N GLY A 725 -4.36 -2.08 11.49
CA GLY A 725 -5.80 -2.21 11.75
C GLY A 725 -6.68 -1.13 11.14
N ALA A 726 -7.95 -1.18 11.53
CA ALA A 726 -9.06 -0.43 10.95
C ALA A 726 -8.87 1.10 10.86
N GLU A 727 -8.33 1.73 11.91
CA GLU A 727 -8.26 3.18 12.02
C GLU A 727 -7.17 3.80 11.14
N ILE A 728 -5.98 3.17 11.12
CA ILE A 728 -4.88 3.57 10.22
C ILE A 728 -5.30 3.34 8.77
N ALA A 729 -6.00 2.23 8.48
CA ALA A 729 -6.61 1.97 7.19
C ALA A 729 -7.67 3.02 6.80
N TYR A 730 -8.48 3.52 7.75
CA TYR A 730 -9.47 4.58 7.50
C TYR A 730 -8.81 5.91 7.11
N VAL A 731 -7.74 6.29 7.81
CA VAL A 731 -6.96 7.50 7.46
C VAL A 731 -6.34 7.36 6.07
N GLY A 732 -5.72 6.21 5.77
CA GLY A 732 -5.18 5.92 4.43
C GLY A 732 -6.25 5.94 3.33
N ALA A 733 -7.38 5.26 3.56
CA ALA A 733 -8.53 5.25 2.65
C ALA A 733 -9.12 6.66 2.44
N THR A 734 -9.09 7.52 3.46
CA THR A 734 -9.54 8.91 3.38
C THR A 734 -8.62 9.74 2.47
N VAL A 735 -7.29 9.61 2.60
CA VAL A 735 -6.34 10.26 1.67
C VAL A 735 -6.62 9.83 0.22
N LEU A 736 -6.84 8.53 0.00
CA LEU A 736 -7.15 8.00 -1.33
C LEU A 736 -8.52 8.46 -1.88
N LYS A 737 -9.58 8.51 -1.06
CA LYS A 737 -10.91 8.96 -1.49
C LYS A 737 -10.95 10.46 -1.76
N VAL A 738 -10.42 11.28 -0.84
CA VAL A 738 -10.52 12.74 -0.90
C VAL A 738 -9.54 13.33 -1.91
N CYS A 739 -8.25 13.02 -1.79
CA CYS A 739 -7.22 13.65 -2.61
C CYS A 739 -7.03 12.99 -3.97
N LYS A 740 -7.18 11.66 -4.05
CA LYS A 740 -6.95 10.88 -5.28
C LYS A 740 -8.20 10.29 -5.95
N ARG A 741 -9.40 10.52 -5.40
CA ARG A 741 -10.71 10.08 -5.94
C ARG A 741 -10.80 8.57 -6.23
N VAL A 742 -10.08 7.76 -5.47
CA VAL A 742 -9.98 6.30 -5.67
C VAL A 742 -11.29 5.62 -5.26
N ASN A 743 -11.86 4.79 -6.16
CA ASN A 743 -13.12 4.08 -5.89
C ASN A 743 -12.94 2.77 -5.08
N LYS A 744 -11.72 2.24 -5.01
CA LYS A 744 -11.35 1.08 -4.19
C LYS A 744 -10.96 1.54 -2.79
N ILE A 745 -11.49 0.87 -1.77
CA ILE A 745 -11.25 1.19 -0.36
C ILE A 745 -10.06 0.34 0.15
N LEU A 746 -9.12 0.97 0.86
CA LEU A 746 -8.09 0.28 1.64
C LEU A 746 -8.73 -0.31 2.89
N VAL A 747 -8.54 -1.60 3.13
CA VAL A 747 -9.01 -2.31 4.33
C VAL A 747 -7.80 -2.67 5.20
N GLY A 748 -7.98 -2.67 6.51
CA GLY A 748 -6.98 -3.12 7.47
C GLY A 748 -7.06 -4.62 7.71
N GLY A 749 -6.14 -5.14 8.52
CA GLY A 749 -6.23 -6.50 9.04
C GLY A 749 -6.83 -6.53 10.45
N LYS A 750 -6.62 -7.64 11.15
CA LYS A 750 -6.99 -7.82 12.57
C LYS A 750 -5.97 -7.24 13.57
N GLN A 751 -4.90 -6.60 13.10
CA GLN A 751 -3.93 -5.96 13.99
C GLN A 751 -4.59 -4.81 14.76
N SER A 752 -4.18 -4.58 16.01
CA SER A 752 -4.50 -3.32 16.67
C SER A 752 -3.90 -2.16 15.88
N GLY A 753 -4.75 -1.22 15.49
CA GLY A 753 -4.37 -0.01 14.77
C GLY A 753 -5.07 1.16 15.41
N ASN A 754 -4.36 1.85 16.29
CA ASN A 754 -4.84 3.00 17.06
C ASN A 754 -4.36 4.29 16.40
N VAL A 755 -5.11 5.38 16.65
CA VAL A 755 -4.85 6.68 16.04
C VAL A 755 -5.13 7.78 17.07
N CYS A 756 -4.13 8.58 17.39
CA CYS A 756 -4.21 9.70 18.34
C CYS A 756 -4.84 9.34 19.71
N ASP A 757 -4.54 8.14 20.19
CA ASP A 757 -5.01 7.52 21.43
C ASP A 757 -4.08 7.82 22.63
N GLN A 758 -4.16 7.01 23.69
CA GLN A 758 -3.27 7.15 24.85
C GLN A 758 -1.81 6.78 24.52
N SER A 759 -1.56 5.80 23.64
CA SER A 759 -0.19 5.51 23.16
C SER A 759 0.37 6.62 22.25
N ALA A 760 -0.48 7.35 21.52
CA ALA A 760 -0.06 8.60 20.88
C ALA A 760 0.32 9.69 21.91
N ALA A 761 -0.37 9.77 23.04
CA ALA A 761 0.00 10.68 24.13
C ALA A 761 1.36 10.32 24.74
N GLU A 762 1.61 9.04 25.01
CA GLU A 762 2.91 8.51 25.47
C GLU A 762 4.03 8.82 24.48
N ALA A 763 3.82 8.60 23.18
CA ALA A 763 4.79 8.90 22.13
C ALA A 763 5.09 10.42 22.03
N LEU A 764 4.11 11.28 22.28
CA LEU A 764 4.30 12.74 22.33
C LEU A 764 4.98 13.21 23.63
N VAL A 765 4.73 12.55 24.76
CA VAL A 765 5.49 12.78 26.00
C VAL A 765 6.95 12.39 25.78
N ALA A 766 7.21 11.20 25.22
CA ALA A 766 8.54 10.75 24.85
C ALA A 766 9.25 11.74 23.91
N ARG A 767 8.56 12.26 22.87
CA ARG A 767 9.10 13.31 21.97
C ARG A 767 9.45 14.61 22.72
N LYS A 768 8.72 14.96 23.78
CA LYS A 768 8.96 16.16 24.60
C LYS A 768 10.06 15.98 25.64
N THR A 769 10.23 14.78 26.18
CA THR A 769 11.29 14.46 27.16
C THR A 769 12.61 14.03 26.52
N GLY A 770 12.59 13.66 25.23
CA GLY A 770 13.76 13.07 24.56
C GLY A 770 14.10 11.67 25.10
N LEU A 771 13.14 10.95 25.66
CA LEU A 771 13.33 9.61 26.22
C LEU A 771 12.17 8.69 25.84
N SER A 772 12.46 7.61 25.10
CA SER A 772 11.49 6.56 24.81
C SER A 772 11.62 5.42 25.81
N GLN A 773 10.48 4.98 26.37
CA GLN A 773 10.40 3.73 27.12
C GLN A 773 10.45 2.48 26.22
N SER A 774 10.33 2.65 24.89
CA SER A 774 10.35 1.53 23.94
C SER A 774 11.29 1.81 22.74
N ARG A 775 12.47 1.22 22.83
CA ARG A 775 13.54 1.34 21.82
C ARG A 775 13.11 0.70 20.50
N GLY A 776 13.54 1.32 19.39
CA GLY A 776 13.28 0.87 18.02
C GLY A 776 11.83 0.94 17.52
N LYS A 777 10.88 1.45 18.31
CA LYS A 777 9.44 1.45 17.96
C LYS A 777 8.91 2.76 17.37
N ILE A 778 9.53 3.90 17.67
CA ILE A 778 9.01 5.23 17.32
C ILE A 778 9.75 5.82 16.10
N GLY A 779 9.05 5.93 14.98
CA GLY A 779 9.52 6.62 13.77
C GLY A 779 8.96 8.04 13.67
N ILE A 780 9.82 9.05 13.52
CA ILE A 780 9.43 10.44 13.21
C ILE A 780 9.72 10.69 11.73
N LEU A 781 8.66 10.95 10.96
CA LEU A 781 8.70 11.04 9.50
C LEU A 781 8.37 12.44 9.00
N SER A 782 9.26 12.98 8.17
CA SER A 782 9.19 14.35 7.64
C SER A 782 9.22 14.43 6.12
N ARG A 783 8.76 15.57 5.57
CA ARG A 783 8.79 15.86 4.14
C ARG A 783 10.20 16.24 3.64
N CYS A 784 11.01 16.94 4.44
CA CYS A 784 12.33 17.42 4.02
C CYS A 784 13.46 17.17 5.06
N ASN A 785 14.71 17.18 4.59
CA ASN A 785 15.90 16.93 5.44
C ASN A 785 16.09 18.03 6.51
N PHE A 786 15.65 19.26 6.25
CA PHE A 786 15.69 20.37 7.20
C PHE A 786 14.87 20.05 8.46
N THR A 787 13.63 19.57 8.30
CA THR A 787 12.76 19.19 9.42
C THR A 787 13.35 18.02 10.21
N VAL A 788 13.95 17.02 9.54
CA VAL A 788 14.65 15.91 10.20
C VAL A 788 15.78 16.41 11.12
N PHE A 789 16.59 17.37 10.65
CA PHE A 789 17.62 18.01 11.47
C PHE A 789 16.99 18.75 12.66
N VAL A 790 15.99 19.60 12.42
CA VAL A 790 15.31 20.37 13.50
C VAL A 790 14.68 19.46 14.56
N GLN A 791 14.04 18.34 14.18
CA GLN A 791 13.50 17.39 15.17
C GLN A 791 14.60 16.70 15.98
N ALA A 792 15.73 16.32 15.36
CA ALA A 792 16.85 15.73 16.09
C ALA A 792 17.52 16.75 17.06
N VAL A 793 17.60 18.03 16.68
CA VAL A 793 18.07 19.10 17.57
C VAL A 793 17.09 19.31 18.73
N ASN A 794 15.78 19.25 18.49
CA ASN A 794 14.78 19.35 19.55
C ASN A 794 14.86 18.19 20.55
N LEU A 795 15.05 16.95 20.08
CA LEU A 795 15.23 15.77 20.94
C LEU A 795 16.51 15.85 21.78
N THR A 796 17.64 16.23 21.18
CA THR A 796 18.94 16.37 21.88
C THR A 796 19.04 17.61 22.77
N ASN A 797 18.18 18.61 22.55
CA ASN A 797 17.95 19.70 23.51
C ASN A 797 17.12 19.25 24.72
N ALA A 798 16.14 18.35 24.53
CA ALA A 798 15.30 17.83 25.62
C ALA A 798 16.06 16.82 26.50
N ASN A 799 16.86 15.95 25.88
CA ASN A 799 17.72 14.98 26.56
C ASN A 799 19.04 14.79 25.81
N PRO A 800 20.18 15.25 26.35
CA PRO A 800 21.51 15.03 25.76
C PRO A 800 21.97 13.56 25.68
N LEU A 801 21.25 12.62 26.31
CA LEU A 801 21.50 11.18 26.25
C LEU A 801 20.50 10.43 25.34
N CYS A 802 19.68 11.16 24.57
CA CYS A 802 18.72 10.59 23.62
C CYS A 802 19.44 9.92 22.44
N ARG A 803 19.21 8.61 22.21
CA ARG A 803 19.88 7.90 21.11
C ARG A 803 19.01 7.88 19.86
N ILE A 804 19.55 8.40 18.76
CA ILE A 804 18.82 8.71 17.53
C ILE A 804 19.38 7.89 16.37
N HIS A 805 18.54 7.02 15.79
CA HIS A 805 18.86 6.39 14.51
C HIS A 805 18.38 7.24 13.34
N PHE A 806 19.28 7.61 12.44
CA PHE A 806 18.91 8.30 11.21
C PHE A 806 18.74 7.32 10.06
N ILE A 807 17.56 7.32 9.42
CA ILE A 807 17.26 6.38 8.32
C ILE A 807 18.26 6.59 7.17
N GLY A 808 19.04 5.54 6.88
CA GLY A 808 20.12 5.55 5.89
C GLY A 808 21.48 6.04 6.40
N GLY A 809 21.64 6.26 7.70
CA GLY A 809 22.91 6.60 8.35
C GLY A 809 23.24 8.10 8.43
N VAL A 810 24.01 8.48 9.44
CA VAL A 810 24.37 9.86 9.81
C VAL A 810 25.08 10.61 8.66
N LYS A 811 26.05 9.95 7.98
CA LYS A 811 26.72 10.48 6.79
C LYS A 811 25.71 11.00 5.73
N ARG A 812 24.55 10.34 5.57
CA ARG A 812 23.49 10.71 4.60
C ARG A 812 22.56 11.84 5.05
N ILE A 813 22.84 12.51 6.17
CA ILE A 813 22.34 13.86 6.47
C ILE A 813 23.25 14.90 5.79
N GLY A 814 24.55 14.59 5.68
CA GLY A 814 25.58 15.52 5.26
C GLY A 814 25.96 16.53 6.34
N LEU A 815 26.11 16.09 7.60
CA LEU A 815 26.58 16.93 8.71
C LEU A 815 27.93 17.58 8.36
N GLU A 816 28.85 16.82 7.78
CA GLU A 816 30.13 17.33 7.26
C GLU A 816 29.92 18.46 6.23
N LYS A 817 28.97 18.31 5.30
CA LYS A 817 28.65 19.36 4.31
C LYS A 817 28.00 20.59 4.94
N ILE A 818 27.22 20.41 6.00
CA ILE A 818 26.66 21.51 6.82
C ILE A 818 27.81 22.27 7.52
N MET A 819 28.80 21.55 8.04
CA MET A 819 30.00 22.13 8.63
C MET A 819 30.90 22.82 7.59
N ASP A 820 31.07 22.27 6.39
CA ASP A 820 31.78 22.91 5.28
C ASP A 820 31.12 24.24 4.84
N ILE A 821 29.79 24.28 4.77
CA ILE A 821 29.03 25.52 4.48
C ILE A 821 29.19 26.54 5.63
N PHE A 822 29.22 26.08 6.88
CA PHE A 822 29.49 26.95 8.04
C PHE A 822 30.93 27.48 8.06
N GLN A 823 31.92 26.67 7.68
CA GLN A 823 33.29 27.15 7.47
C GLN A 823 33.31 28.24 6.40
N LEU A 824 32.63 28.02 5.26
CA LEU A 824 32.53 29.00 4.17
C LEU A 824 31.83 30.31 4.58
N LEU A 825 30.89 30.27 5.55
CA LEU A 825 30.26 31.46 6.13
C LEU A 825 31.22 32.24 7.04
N ASN A 826 32.08 31.56 7.79
CA ASN A 826 33.00 32.17 8.78
C ASN A 826 34.43 32.39 8.24
N GLN A 827 34.63 32.36 6.91
CA GLN A 827 35.94 32.67 6.31
C GLN A 827 36.25 34.17 6.37
N ASP A 828 36.93 34.58 7.43
CA ASP A 828 37.57 35.90 7.52
C ASP A 828 38.53 36.14 6.34
N ARG A 829 38.45 37.33 5.74
CA ARG A 829 39.22 37.71 4.53
C ARG A 829 40.73 37.52 4.68
N GLU A 830 41.24 37.65 5.91
CA GLU A 830 42.66 37.64 6.27
C GLU A 830 43.28 36.23 6.41
N LYS A 831 42.48 35.17 6.63
CA LYS A 831 43.01 33.83 7.03
C LYS A 831 42.52 32.69 6.14
N ARG A 832 42.91 32.74 4.87
CA ARG A 832 42.63 31.70 3.85
C ARG A 832 43.35 30.37 4.11
N LYS A 833 42.84 29.54 5.01
CA LYS A 833 43.18 28.10 5.08
C LYS A 833 42.21 27.28 4.21
N SER A 834 42.50 27.19 2.92
CA SER A 834 41.66 26.49 1.92
C SER A 834 41.41 25.00 2.21
N ASN A 835 42.33 24.34 2.90
CA ASN A 835 42.35 22.88 3.05
C ASN A 835 41.42 22.36 4.17
N SER A 836 40.63 23.24 4.78
CA SER A 836 39.71 22.90 5.88
C SER A 836 38.33 22.41 5.41
N ILE A 837 37.93 22.76 4.17
CA ILE A 837 36.66 22.34 3.56
C ILE A 837 36.84 20.98 2.89
N ARG A 838 36.03 19.98 3.27
CA ARG A 838 36.11 18.60 2.74
C ARG A 838 35.47 18.47 1.36
N ASP A 839 34.22 18.93 1.22
CA ASP A 839 33.44 18.76 -0.01
C ASP A 839 34.04 19.55 -1.21
N PRO A 840 34.38 18.89 -2.34
CA PRO A 840 34.99 19.56 -3.49
C PRO A 840 34.12 20.65 -4.13
N LEU A 841 32.79 20.48 -4.17
CA LEU A 841 31.87 21.47 -4.73
C LEU A 841 31.86 22.73 -3.88
N ILE A 842 31.77 22.60 -2.55
CA ILE A 842 31.80 23.73 -1.60
C ILE A 842 33.18 24.41 -1.63
N ARG A 843 34.27 23.63 -1.67
CA ARG A 843 35.65 24.12 -1.74
C ARG A 843 35.85 25.05 -2.94
N CYS A 844 35.27 24.74 -4.10
CA CYS A 844 35.32 25.58 -5.30
C CYS A 844 34.72 27.00 -5.13
N PHE A 845 33.90 27.26 -4.11
CA PHE A 845 33.38 28.62 -3.83
C PHE A 845 34.33 29.46 -2.97
N SER A 846 35.20 28.86 -2.15
CA SER A 846 36.18 29.61 -1.34
C SER A 846 37.30 30.30 -2.15
N PHE A 847 37.49 29.92 -3.41
CA PHE A 847 38.48 30.54 -4.30
C PHE A 847 37.96 31.78 -5.06
N LYS A 848 36.69 32.16 -4.87
CA LYS A 848 36.09 33.33 -5.55
C LYS A 848 36.49 34.64 -4.88
N LYS A 849 36.48 35.74 -5.65
CA LYS A 849 36.77 37.11 -5.15
C LYS A 849 35.59 37.72 -4.37
N GLU A 850 34.37 37.24 -4.65
CA GLU A 850 33.14 37.56 -3.91
C GLU A 850 33.08 36.78 -2.59
N ASN A 851 32.12 37.09 -1.71
CA ASN A 851 31.88 36.27 -0.52
C ASN A 851 31.45 34.85 -0.96
N GLY A 852 32.25 33.83 -0.62
CA GLY A 852 32.05 32.45 -1.04
C GLY A 852 30.67 31.90 -0.66
N PHE A 853 30.15 32.26 0.52
CA PHE A 853 28.81 31.87 0.97
C PHE A 853 27.70 32.49 0.10
N GLN A 854 27.83 33.78 -0.26
CA GLN A 854 26.89 34.44 -1.19
C GLN A 854 26.96 33.81 -2.59
N ALA A 855 28.17 33.47 -3.06
CA ALA A 855 28.35 32.80 -4.35
C ALA A 855 27.77 31.37 -4.36
N LEU A 856 27.77 30.66 -3.22
CA LEU A 856 27.09 29.37 -3.05
C LEU A 856 25.57 29.55 -2.98
N LYS A 857 25.05 30.54 -2.23
CA LYS A 857 23.61 30.85 -2.20
C LYS A 857 23.07 31.18 -3.59
N LYS A 858 23.85 31.94 -4.39
CA LYS A 858 23.55 32.20 -5.81
C LYS A 858 23.56 30.93 -6.68
N TYR A 859 24.50 30.00 -6.46
CA TYR A 859 24.50 28.69 -7.15
C TYR A 859 23.24 27.87 -6.83
N VAL A 860 22.83 27.81 -5.55
CA VAL A 860 21.67 27.02 -5.11
C VAL A 860 20.39 27.56 -5.73
N LEU A 861 20.17 28.87 -5.70
CA LEU A 861 19.04 29.53 -6.38
C LEU A 861 19.05 29.28 -7.88
N GLN A 862 20.20 29.45 -8.54
CA GLN A 862 20.36 29.22 -9.99
C GLN A 862 20.20 27.76 -10.42
N THR A 863 20.24 26.80 -9.49
CA THR A 863 20.16 25.37 -9.79
C THR A 863 18.93 24.67 -9.22
N ASP A 864 18.07 25.33 -8.43
CA ASP A 864 16.95 24.71 -7.69
C ASP A 864 17.41 23.45 -6.91
N ASP A 865 18.50 23.59 -6.13
CA ASP A 865 19.05 22.51 -5.30
C ASP A 865 18.47 22.56 -3.88
N LYS A 866 17.29 21.96 -3.72
CA LYS A 866 16.52 21.94 -2.46
C LYS A 866 17.21 21.14 -1.34
N GLU A 867 18.25 20.35 -1.63
CA GLU A 867 19.06 19.70 -0.59
C GLU A 867 20.11 20.65 -0.03
N LEU A 868 20.81 21.40 -0.90
CA LEU A 868 21.75 22.44 -0.47
C LEU A 868 21.03 23.65 0.14
N GLU A 869 19.84 24.02 -0.36
CA GLU A 869 19.00 25.06 0.22
C GLU A 869 18.68 24.78 1.69
N GLY A 870 18.15 23.59 2.01
CA GLY A 870 17.85 23.20 3.39
C GLY A 870 19.08 23.19 4.30
N LYS A 871 20.28 22.94 3.75
CA LYS A 871 21.56 23.03 4.50
C LYS A 871 22.00 24.48 4.71
N LEU A 872 21.82 25.37 3.73
CA LEU A 872 22.00 26.81 3.91
C LEU A 872 21.06 27.34 5.02
N THR A 873 19.78 26.96 5.02
CA THR A 873 18.83 27.38 6.06
C THR A 873 19.21 26.87 7.46
N ILE A 874 19.81 25.68 7.58
CA ILE A 874 20.38 25.20 8.86
C ILE A 874 21.51 26.13 9.32
N VAL A 875 22.47 26.43 8.44
CA VAL A 875 23.62 27.28 8.78
C VAL A 875 23.19 28.71 9.12
N GLU A 876 22.26 29.29 8.35
CA GLU A 876 21.70 30.64 8.61
C GLU A 876 20.88 30.71 9.91
N ARG A 877 20.26 29.60 10.33
CA ARG A 877 19.43 29.53 11.56
C ARG A 877 20.23 29.30 12.84
N TYR A 878 21.21 28.40 12.82
CA TYR A 878 21.95 28.00 14.04
C TYR A 878 23.27 28.74 14.22
N GLN A 879 23.86 29.25 13.12
CA GLN A 879 25.05 30.11 13.11
C GLN A 879 26.14 29.60 14.08
N LYS A 880 26.58 30.43 15.03
CA LYS A 880 27.70 30.16 15.96
C LYS A 880 27.53 28.87 16.79
N ASN A 881 26.31 28.43 17.04
CA ASN A 881 26.03 27.25 17.87
C ASN A 881 26.05 25.94 17.07
N LEU A 882 26.18 26.02 15.74
CA LEU A 882 26.12 24.85 14.87
C LEU A 882 27.20 23.76 15.15
N PRO A 883 28.47 24.08 15.49
CA PRO A 883 29.47 23.06 15.80
C PRO A 883 29.11 22.23 17.04
N GLU A 884 28.62 22.86 18.10
CA GLU A 884 28.13 22.21 19.31
C GLU A 884 26.94 21.29 19.00
N VAL A 885 26.00 21.80 18.21
CA VAL A 885 24.81 21.06 17.77
C VAL A 885 25.20 19.82 16.94
N VAL A 886 26.15 19.95 16.00
CA VAL A 886 26.62 18.82 15.16
C VAL A 886 27.34 17.78 16.00
N ASN A 887 28.33 18.18 16.82
CA ASN A 887 29.07 17.26 17.69
C ASN A 887 28.13 16.48 18.62
N ARG A 888 27.10 17.14 19.17
CA ARG A 888 26.08 16.48 20.00
C ARG A 888 25.19 15.54 19.19
N LEU A 889 24.78 15.91 17.97
CA LEU A 889 24.00 15.02 17.10
C LEU A 889 24.78 13.76 16.70
N GLU A 890 26.09 13.85 16.53
CA GLU A 890 26.98 12.72 16.26
C GLU A 890 27.14 11.84 17.51
N ALA A 891 27.40 12.43 18.68
CA ALA A 891 27.46 11.70 19.97
C ALA A 891 26.13 11.03 20.36
N CYS A 892 25.00 11.60 19.96
CA CYS A 892 23.66 11.05 20.17
C CYS A 892 23.24 10.04 19.07
N SER A 893 24.07 9.80 18.05
CA SER A 893 23.67 8.97 16.90
C SER A 893 23.86 7.48 17.15
N GLU A 894 22.87 6.68 16.77
CA GLU A 894 22.85 5.24 16.95
C GLU A 894 22.87 4.49 15.61
N SER A 895 23.68 3.45 15.55
CA SER A 895 23.97 2.64 14.37
C SER A 895 22.85 1.64 14.04
N ASP A 896 22.33 0.93 15.05
CA ASP A 896 21.22 -0.02 14.91
C ASP A 896 19.88 0.63 15.30
N MET A 897 18.95 0.59 14.35
CA MET A 897 17.55 0.98 14.51
C MET A 897 16.87 0.37 15.75
N LYS A 898 17.26 -0.84 16.19
CA LYS A 898 16.68 -1.54 17.35
C LYS A 898 16.97 -0.84 18.69
N TYR A 899 18.17 -0.30 18.87
CA TYR A 899 18.59 0.24 20.17
C TYR A 899 18.21 1.69 20.37
N ALA A 900 18.01 2.46 19.30
CA ALA A 900 17.66 3.88 19.35
C ALA A 900 16.32 4.15 20.07
N ASP A 901 16.22 5.31 20.71
CA ASP A 901 15.01 5.79 21.36
C ASP A 901 14.02 6.38 20.31
N PHE A 902 14.55 7.01 19.26
CA PHE A 902 13.78 7.52 18.11
C PHE A 902 14.48 7.23 16.79
N ILE A 903 13.68 6.97 15.75
CA ILE A 903 14.14 6.75 14.38
C ILE A 903 13.68 7.94 13.53
N LEU A 904 14.61 8.71 12.96
CA LEU A 904 14.31 9.94 12.22
C LEU A 904 14.70 9.86 10.74
N GLY A 905 13.81 10.32 9.86
CA GLY A 905 14.11 10.42 8.44
C GLY A 905 12.99 11.01 7.58
N THR A 906 13.28 11.21 6.30
CA THR A 906 12.28 11.65 5.34
C THR A 906 11.48 10.47 4.80
N VAL A 907 10.22 10.72 4.41
CA VAL A 907 9.33 9.68 3.84
C VAL A 907 9.96 8.94 2.65
N HIS A 908 10.73 9.65 1.81
CA HIS A 908 11.49 9.08 0.70
C HIS A 908 12.54 8.02 1.12
N LYS A 909 13.14 8.18 2.31
CA LYS A 909 14.08 7.22 2.90
C LYS A 909 13.37 6.12 3.70
N ALA A 910 12.19 6.44 4.27
CA ALA A 910 11.36 5.49 5.01
C ALA A 910 10.51 4.56 4.11
N LYS A 911 10.42 4.81 2.80
CA LYS A 911 9.73 3.90 1.88
C LYS A 911 10.42 2.53 1.87
N GLY A 912 9.64 1.49 2.20
CA GLY A 912 10.13 0.12 2.37
C GLY A 912 10.35 -0.30 3.83
N LEU A 913 10.43 0.66 4.76
CA LEU A 913 10.42 0.41 6.20
C LEU A 913 8.99 0.43 6.76
N GLU A 914 8.85 0.03 8.01
CA GLU A 914 7.63 0.02 8.83
C GLU A 914 7.99 0.32 10.29
N PHE A 915 7.09 0.96 11.06
CA PHE A 915 7.32 1.31 12.47
C PHE A 915 6.08 1.01 13.30
N ASP A 916 6.26 0.61 14.57
CA ASP A 916 5.14 0.37 15.48
C ASP A 916 4.33 1.65 15.72
N THR A 917 5.03 2.75 16.03
CA THR A 917 4.44 4.10 16.16
C THR A 917 5.05 5.06 15.15
N VAL A 918 4.21 5.81 14.42
CA VAL A 918 4.65 6.88 13.52
C VAL A 918 4.16 8.25 13.99
N ILE A 919 5.09 9.19 14.08
CA ILE A 919 4.83 10.62 14.29
C ILE A 919 5.10 11.34 12.97
N MET A 920 4.05 11.85 12.32
CA MET A 920 4.18 12.68 11.11
C MET A 920 4.39 14.15 11.48
N THR A 921 5.45 14.80 11.01
CA THR A 921 5.62 16.25 11.22
C THR A 921 4.67 17.09 10.35
N ASP A 922 4.55 18.38 10.66
CA ASP A 922 3.65 19.33 9.97
C ASP A 922 4.26 19.96 8.70
N ASP A 923 5.38 19.44 8.19
CA ASP A 923 6.11 19.97 7.02
C ASP A 923 5.60 19.47 5.65
N PHE A 924 4.41 18.84 5.61
CA PHE A 924 3.71 18.44 4.39
C PHE A 924 2.74 19.54 3.91
N THR A 925 2.32 19.49 2.65
CA THR A 925 1.39 20.46 2.06
C THR A 925 0.07 20.57 2.85
N ASN A 926 -0.15 21.72 3.48
CA ASN A 926 -1.24 21.92 4.44
C ASN A 926 -2.52 22.45 3.75
N ILE A 927 -3.66 21.82 4.02
CA ILE A 927 -4.98 22.34 3.68
C ILE A 927 -5.40 23.32 4.77
N GLN A 928 -5.28 24.62 4.53
CA GLN A 928 -5.57 25.68 5.53
C GLN A 928 -7.06 25.85 5.89
N THR A 929 -7.97 24.95 5.47
CA THR A 929 -9.41 25.10 5.68
C THR A 929 -10.10 23.80 6.11
N SER A 930 -10.97 23.91 7.12
CA SER A 930 -11.89 22.84 7.54
C SER A 930 -13.22 22.90 6.77
N ARG A 931 -13.90 21.76 6.60
CA ARG A 931 -15.15 21.62 5.81
C ARG A 931 -16.27 22.58 6.22
N HIS A 932 -16.31 23.00 7.49
CA HIS A 932 -17.32 23.91 8.02
C HIS A 932 -17.06 25.41 7.74
N ASN A 933 -15.85 25.78 7.28
CA ASN A 933 -15.47 27.19 7.10
C ASN A 933 -15.64 27.71 5.65
N THR A 934 -15.75 26.84 4.65
CA THR A 934 -16.05 27.25 3.25
C THR A 934 -16.88 26.19 2.51
N GLN A 935 -17.96 26.61 1.84
CA GLN A 935 -18.84 25.70 1.09
C GLN A 935 -18.38 25.42 -0.35
N HIS A 936 -17.46 26.21 -0.95
CA HIS A 936 -17.28 26.21 -2.42
C HIS A 936 -15.83 26.28 -2.99
N SER A 937 -14.77 26.33 -2.19
CA SER A 937 -13.39 26.51 -2.72
C SER A 937 -12.54 25.23 -2.77
N LEU A 938 -12.86 24.24 -1.93
CA LEU A 938 -11.92 23.18 -1.56
C LEU A 938 -11.47 22.24 -2.70
N GLU A 939 -12.35 21.85 -3.61
CA GLU A 939 -11.97 21.01 -4.76
C GLU A 939 -10.90 21.69 -5.64
N SER A 940 -10.95 23.03 -5.78
CA SER A 940 -9.97 23.80 -6.53
C SER A 940 -8.60 23.86 -5.84
N MET A 941 -8.57 23.83 -4.50
CA MET A 941 -7.32 23.76 -3.74
C MET A 941 -6.66 22.38 -3.86
N ILE A 942 -7.43 21.29 -3.75
CA ILE A 942 -6.90 19.92 -3.80
C ILE A 942 -6.29 19.62 -5.19
N HIS A 943 -6.94 20.06 -6.28
CA HIS A 943 -6.44 19.86 -7.66
C HIS A 943 -5.19 20.69 -8.01
N LYS A 944 -4.85 21.73 -7.24
CA LYS A 944 -3.63 22.53 -7.45
C LYS A 944 -2.37 21.89 -6.84
N ILE A 945 -2.54 20.91 -5.94
CA ILE A 945 -1.45 20.26 -5.23
C ILE A 945 -0.97 19.04 -6.04
N PRO A 946 0.33 18.90 -6.37
CA PRO A 946 0.84 17.77 -7.12
C PRO A 946 0.50 16.41 -6.49
N ALA A 947 0.18 15.43 -7.32
CA ALA A 947 -0.21 14.08 -6.87
C ALA A 947 0.85 13.39 -5.99
N ASP A 948 2.13 13.73 -6.19
CA ASP A 948 3.26 13.21 -5.41
C ASP A 948 3.21 13.62 -3.93
N GLU A 949 2.72 14.82 -3.60
CA GLU A 949 2.61 15.25 -2.19
C GLU A 949 1.51 14.46 -1.46
N TRP A 950 0.41 14.14 -2.16
CA TRP A 950 -0.61 13.22 -1.66
C TRP A 950 -0.08 11.78 -1.53
N ASN A 951 0.78 11.33 -2.45
CA ASN A 951 1.46 10.04 -2.33
C ASN A 951 2.40 10.01 -1.12
N LEU A 952 3.14 11.08 -0.84
CA LEU A 952 4.03 11.18 0.32
C LEU A 952 3.26 11.13 1.65
N ILE A 953 2.12 11.82 1.74
CA ILE A 953 1.21 11.73 2.88
C ILE A 953 0.69 10.28 3.04
N TYR A 954 0.25 9.63 1.96
CA TYR A 954 -0.22 8.24 2.00
C TYR A 954 0.89 7.24 2.38
N VAL A 955 2.11 7.38 1.85
CA VAL A 955 3.27 6.54 2.21
C VAL A 955 3.59 6.69 3.69
N ALA A 956 3.56 7.91 4.23
CA ALA A 956 3.84 8.20 5.64
C ALA A 956 2.80 7.58 6.59
N VAL A 957 1.51 7.85 6.36
CA VAL A 957 0.38 7.24 7.12
C VAL A 957 0.52 5.71 7.14
N THR A 958 0.80 5.11 5.99
CA THR A 958 0.91 3.65 5.85
C THR A 958 2.24 3.05 6.31
N ARG A 959 3.16 3.83 6.93
CA ARG A 959 4.32 3.27 7.64
C ARG A 959 3.98 2.74 9.03
N ALA A 960 2.89 3.22 9.65
CA ALA A 960 2.47 2.81 10.97
C ALA A 960 1.95 1.36 10.97
N ARG A 961 2.28 0.61 12.02
CA ARG A 961 1.74 -0.74 12.29
C ARG A 961 0.66 -0.70 13.37
N ARG A 962 0.96 -0.05 14.50
CA ARG A 962 0.11 -0.02 15.72
C ARG A 962 -0.45 1.35 16.05
N CYS A 963 0.35 2.42 15.98
CA CYS A 963 -0.08 3.77 16.38
C CYS A 963 0.32 4.83 15.34
N LEU A 964 -0.61 5.74 15.03
CA LEU A 964 -0.36 6.92 14.20
C LEU A 964 -0.68 8.21 14.97
N VAL A 965 0.27 9.14 14.99
CA VAL A 965 0.12 10.47 15.58
C VAL A 965 -0.01 11.51 14.45
N PHE A 966 -1.12 12.26 14.46
CA PHE A 966 -1.45 13.22 13.42
C PHE A 966 -0.61 14.50 13.44
N SER A 967 -0.28 14.99 12.25
CA SER A 967 -0.06 16.42 11.98
C SER A 967 -1.39 17.14 11.73
N ASN A 968 -1.41 18.48 11.84
CA ASN A 968 -2.62 19.27 11.60
C ASN A 968 -3.14 19.08 10.16
N THR A 969 -2.26 18.87 9.18
CA THR A 969 -2.61 18.53 7.80
C THR A 969 -3.51 17.29 7.69
N ILE A 970 -3.21 16.22 8.45
CA ILE A 970 -4.06 15.01 8.49
C ILE A 970 -5.40 15.32 9.16
N LEU A 971 -5.38 16.05 10.27
CA LEU A 971 -6.60 16.42 11.00
C LEU A 971 -7.56 17.24 10.13
N HIS A 972 -7.05 18.25 9.40
CA HIS A 972 -7.83 19.04 8.45
C HIS A 972 -8.42 18.16 7.35
N LEU A 973 -7.63 17.28 6.74
CA LEU A 973 -8.07 16.33 5.72
C LEU A 973 -9.18 15.38 6.20
N LEU A 974 -9.17 15.00 7.48
CA LEU A 974 -10.25 14.22 8.09
C LEU A 974 -11.53 15.06 8.27
N THR A 975 -11.43 16.33 8.69
CA THR A 975 -12.62 17.22 8.71
C THR A 975 -13.23 17.42 7.32
N VAL A 976 -12.40 17.43 6.27
CA VAL A 976 -12.82 17.45 4.86
C VAL A 976 -13.62 16.20 4.50
N ALA A 977 -13.23 15.03 5.01
CA ALA A 977 -14.02 13.81 4.90
C ALA A 977 -15.30 13.80 5.75
N GLY A 978 -15.56 14.85 6.55
CA GLY A 978 -16.66 14.93 7.50
C GLY A 978 -16.38 14.24 8.83
N GLU A 979 -15.14 13.85 9.09
CA GLU A 979 -14.75 13.20 10.34
C GLU A 979 -14.25 14.22 11.37
N TYR A 980 -14.76 14.11 12.60
CA TYR A 980 -14.55 15.06 13.69
C TYR A 980 -14.26 14.39 15.04
N PHE A 981 -14.23 13.05 15.08
CA PHE A 981 -14.02 12.22 16.26
C PHE A 981 -15.01 12.58 17.38
N LEU A 982 -16.31 12.58 17.02
CA LEU A 982 -17.39 12.75 17.99
C LEU A 982 -17.74 11.40 18.64
N LYS A 983 -18.27 11.49 19.87
CA LYS A 983 -18.72 10.39 20.72
C LYS A 983 -20.15 10.69 21.17
N SER A 984 -21.04 9.69 21.18
CA SER A 984 -22.39 9.86 21.72
C SER A 984 -22.47 9.38 23.18
N GLU A 985 -22.90 10.27 24.07
CA GLU A 985 -22.95 10.07 25.52
C GLU A 985 -24.37 10.30 26.03
N MET A 986 -24.82 9.52 27.02
CA MET A 986 -26.11 9.81 27.68
C MET A 986 -26.00 11.07 28.55
N PRO A 987 -27.05 11.92 28.65
CA PRO A 987 -27.00 13.11 29.49
C PRO A 987 -26.87 12.73 30.97
N VAL A 988 -25.91 13.35 31.67
CA VAL A 988 -25.72 13.12 33.11
C VAL A 988 -26.76 13.93 33.89
N ALA A 989 -27.47 13.27 34.82
CA ALA A 989 -28.50 13.91 35.65
C ALA A 989 -27.90 14.72 36.80
N GLY A 990 -27.42 15.93 36.52
CA GLY A 990 -26.96 16.87 37.56
C GLY A 990 -26.23 18.09 37.00
N SER A 991 -26.39 19.23 37.67
CA SER A 991 -25.97 20.57 37.20
C SER A 991 -26.71 21.08 35.94
N GLY A 992 -26.58 22.37 35.64
CA GLY A 992 -27.31 23.02 34.54
C GLY A 992 -26.78 22.65 33.15
N PRO A 993 -27.47 23.10 32.06
CA PRO A 993 -27.07 22.79 30.69
C PRO A 993 -25.63 23.26 30.41
N PRO A 994 -24.70 22.35 30.08
CA PRO A 994 -23.30 22.71 29.93
C PRO A 994 -23.07 23.61 28.70
N PRO A 995 -22.07 24.51 28.74
CA PRO A 995 -21.70 25.32 27.59
C PRO A 995 -21.06 24.44 26.48
N CYS A 996 -21.20 24.88 25.23
CA CYS A 996 -20.51 24.25 24.11
C CYS A 996 -18.98 24.40 24.24
N SER A 997 -18.23 23.31 24.03
CA SER A 997 -16.76 23.28 24.14
C SER A 997 -16.03 23.91 22.94
N VAL A 998 -16.73 24.64 22.08
CA VAL A 998 -16.19 25.32 20.90
C VAL A 998 -15.97 26.79 21.26
N SER A 999 -14.76 27.30 21.01
CA SER A 999 -14.46 28.72 21.22
C SER A 999 -15.47 29.60 20.49
N ASP A 1000 -15.82 30.73 21.11
CA ASP A 1000 -16.68 31.75 20.53
C ASP A 1000 -18.14 31.30 20.26
N CYS A 1001 -18.54 30.10 20.71
CA CYS A 1001 -19.92 29.61 20.59
C CYS A 1001 -20.78 30.06 21.78
N PRO A 1002 -21.87 30.83 21.58
CA PRO A 1002 -22.70 31.36 22.67
C PRO A 1002 -23.76 30.37 23.19
N ASN A 1003 -23.85 29.16 22.61
CA ASN A 1003 -24.91 28.20 22.88
C ASN A 1003 -24.50 27.19 23.98
N CYS A 1004 -25.39 26.93 24.93
CA CYS A 1004 -25.35 25.73 25.77
C CYS A 1004 -26.09 24.56 25.09
N LEU A 1005 -25.99 23.35 25.66
CA LEU A 1005 -26.74 22.18 25.21
C LEU A 1005 -28.21 22.24 25.65
N THR A 1006 -29.12 21.68 24.85
CA THR A 1006 -30.57 21.73 25.16
C THR A 1006 -30.98 20.72 26.24
N PRO A 1007 -31.65 21.14 27.34
CA PRO A 1007 -32.28 20.21 28.28
C PRO A 1007 -33.32 19.33 27.57
N GLY A 1008 -33.21 18.01 27.70
CA GLY A 1008 -34.10 17.06 27.02
C GLY A 1008 -33.64 16.60 25.62
N SER A 1009 -32.43 16.94 25.19
CA SER A 1009 -31.78 16.26 24.06
C SER A 1009 -31.56 14.77 24.37
N ALA A 1010 -31.84 13.91 23.38
CA ALA A 1010 -31.88 12.45 23.56
C ALA A 1010 -30.54 11.84 23.99
N PHE A 1011 -29.44 12.43 23.51
CA PHE A 1011 -28.07 12.15 23.89
C PHE A 1011 -27.20 13.39 23.61
N ILE A 1012 -25.99 13.41 24.16
CA ILE A 1012 -24.98 14.45 23.99
C ILE A 1012 -23.93 13.99 22.98
N MET A 1013 -23.47 14.89 22.09
CA MET A 1013 -22.30 14.67 21.26
C MET A 1013 -21.09 15.38 21.87
N SER A 1014 -20.10 14.61 22.30
CA SER A 1014 -18.83 15.12 22.84
C SER A 1014 -17.70 14.89 21.84
N LYS A 1015 -16.84 15.89 21.66
CA LYS A 1015 -15.62 15.72 20.85
C LYS A 1015 -14.54 15.01 21.66
N LYS A 1016 -13.97 13.93 21.11
CA LYS A 1016 -12.86 13.18 21.71
C LYS A 1016 -11.60 14.05 21.84
N LYS A 1017 -10.78 13.73 22.84
CA LYS A 1017 -9.44 14.29 23.04
C LYS A 1017 -8.48 13.65 22.03
N ILE A 1018 -8.07 14.41 21.01
CA ILE A 1018 -7.12 13.97 19.98
C ILE A 1018 -5.73 14.51 20.33
N TYR A 1019 -4.73 13.63 20.34
CA TYR A 1019 -3.32 13.96 20.56
C TYR A 1019 -2.56 14.12 19.21
N CYS A 1020 -2.27 15.36 18.81
CA CYS A 1020 -1.52 15.68 17.59
C CYS A 1020 -0.09 16.16 17.92
N THR A 1021 0.80 16.21 16.92
CA THR A 1021 2.16 16.77 17.01
C THR A 1021 2.24 18.08 17.78
N GLU A 1022 1.48 19.07 17.34
CA GLU A 1022 1.54 20.45 17.84
C GLU A 1022 0.70 20.67 19.11
N GLY A 1023 -0.08 19.68 19.55
CA GLY A 1023 -0.85 19.78 20.79
C GLY A 1023 -2.06 18.85 20.88
N VAL A 1024 -2.83 19.06 21.95
CA VAL A 1024 -4.09 18.35 22.21
C VAL A 1024 -5.24 19.20 21.66
N THR A 1025 -6.11 18.62 20.84
CA THR A 1025 -7.28 19.37 20.36
C THR A 1025 -8.32 19.52 21.49
N PHE A 1026 -9.08 20.63 21.51
CA PHE A 1026 -10.19 20.81 22.44
C PHE A 1026 -11.15 19.60 22.46
N SER A 1027 -11.66 19.26 23.63
CA SER A 1027 -12.51 18.09 23.89
C SER A 1027 -13.63 18.44 24.86
N GLY A 1028 -14.79 17.79 24.73
CA GLY A 1028 -15.96 18.05 25.57
C GLY A 1028 -17.27 18.16 24.77
N PRO A 1029 -18.40 18.44 25.44
CA PRO A 1029 -19.73 18.49 24.84
C PRO A 1029 -19.87 19.60 23.78
N LEU A 1030 -20.64 19.32 22.73
CA LEU A 1030 -20.99 20.25 21.66
C LEU A 1030 -22.49 20.55 21.69
N CYS A 1031 -22.87 21.82 21.52
CA CYS A 1031 -24.26 22.17 21.24
C CYS A 1031 -24.70 21.66 19.86
N GLU A 1032 -26.00 21.52 19.69
CA GLU A 1032 -26.65 20.80 18.60
C GLU A 1032 -26.45 21.53 17.25
N ARG A 1033 -26.39 22.88 17.26
CA ARG A 1033 -25.93 23.69 16.13
C ARG A 1033 -24.47 23.39 15.74
N CYS A 1034 -23.59 23.20 16.72
CA CYS A 1034 -22.18 22.82 16.49
C CYS A 1034 -22.01 21.39 15.98
N VAL A 1035 -22.93 20.48 16.30
CA VAL A 1035 -22.99 19.13 15.75
C VAL A 1035 -23.45 19.18 14.30
N TRP A 1036 -24.57 19.87 14.00
CA TRP A 1036 -25.11 20.04 12.66
C TRP A 1036 -24.11 20.62 11.66
N VAL A 1037 -23.42 21.72 12.04
CA VAL A 1037 -22.38 22.34 11.21
C VAL A 1037 -21.23 21.38 10.84
N ARG A 1038 -21.01 20.33 11.62
CA ARG A 1038 -19.92 19.35 11.43
C ARG A 1038 -20.40 18.05 10.77
N VAL A 1039 -21.32 17.33 11.40
CA VAL A 1039 -21.81 16.00 10.97
C VAL A 1039 -23.23 16.00 10.41
N GLY A 1040 -23.81 17.17 10.17
CA GLY A 1040 -25.06 17.33 9.43
C GLY A 1040 -26.28 16.65 10.08
N PRO A 1041 -27.15 15.98 9.30
CA PRO A 1041 -28.43 15.40 9.75
C PRO A 1041 -28.39 14.43 10.94
N VAL A 1042 -27.22 13.94 11.37
CA VAL A 1042 -27.07 13.18 12.62
C VAL A 1042 -27.46 14.01 13.84
N ALA A 1043 -27.29 15.35 13.79
CA ALA A 1043 -27.70 16.26 14.88
C ALA A 1043 -29.21 16.17 15.20
N PHE A 1044 -30.05 15.88 14.21
CA PHE A 1044 -31.49 15.72 14.40
C PHE A 1044 -31.90 14.42 15.12
N LEU A 1045 -30.95 13.55 15.49
CA LEU A 1045 -31.22 12.47 16.44
C LEU A 1045 -31.14 12.95 17.91
N MET A 1046 -30.48 14.08 18.18
CA MET A 1046 -30.38 14.66 19.52
C MET A 1046 -31.65 15.47 19.85
N THR A 1047 -31.98 16.44 18.99
CA THR A 1047 -33.11 17.38 19.16
C THR A 1047 -33.75 17.79 17.84
N ASP A 1048 -34.85 18.53 17.92
CA ASP A 1048 -35.50 19.22 16.79
C ASP A 1048 -35.02 20.68 16.69
N ASP A 1049 -34.68 21.30 17.81
CA ASP A 1049 -34.21 22.69 17.98
C ASP A 1049 -32.80 23.00 17.41
N VAL A 1050 -32.30 22.16 16.51
CA VAL A 1050 -30.99 22.29 15.85
C VAL A 1050 -30.85 23.61 15.08
N LEU A 1051 -31.98 24.14 14.58
CA LEU A 1051 -32.04 25.34 13.75
C LEU A 1051 -32.53 26.60 14.48
N SER A 1052 -33.11 26.47 15.69
CA SER A 1052 -33.57 27.59 16.52
C SER A 1052 -32.48 28.18 17.42
N MET A 1053 -31.38 27.44 17.64
CA MET A 1053 -30.16 27.95 18.29
C MET A 1053 -29.52 29.12 17.55
N ALA A 1054 -28.85 30.01 18.30
CA ALA A 1054 -28.14 31.14 17.73
C ALA A 1054 -27.05 30.69 16.75
N GLU A 1055 -26.91 31.43 15.65
CA GLU A 1055 -25.78 31.27 14.72
C GLU A 1055 -24.46 31.34 15.50
N ILE A 1056 -23.53 30.43 15.21
CA ILE A 1056 -22.16 30.56 15.71
C ILE A 1056 -21.63 31.88 15.12
N PRO A 1057 -21.20 32.85 15.96
CA PRO A 1057 -20.57 34.07 15.45
C PRO A 1057 -19.47 33.68 14.48
N ARG A 1058 -19.55 34.19 13.25
CA ARG A 1058 -18.39 34.18 12.36
C ARG A 1058 -17.41 35.20 12.91
N GLY A 1059 -16.68 34.81 13.96
CA GLY A 1059 -15.50 35.52 14.42
C GLY A 1059 -14.64 35.85 13.20
N PRO A 1060 -14.02 37.05 13.16
CA PRO A 1060 -13.40 37.57 11.95
C PRO A 1060 -12.50 36.49 11.34
N GLN A 1061 -12.78 36.11 10.08
CA GLN A 1061 -12.01 35.07 9.34
C GLN A 1061 -10.54 35.28 9.67
N PRO A 1062 -9.86 34.35 10.38
CA PRO A 1062 -8.77 34.67 11.31
C PRO A 1062 -7.77 35.59 10.64
N ALA A 1063 -7.90 36.90 10.97
CA ALA A 1063 -7.64 38.01 10.05
C ALA A 1063 -6.36 37.78 9.27
N ILE A 1064 -6.51 37.40 7.97
CA ILE A 1064 -5.57 36.54 7.22
C ILE A 1064 -4.17 36.83 7.71
N ASN A 1065 -3.61 35.89 8.49
CA ASN A 1065 -2.46 36.22 9.33
C ASN A 1065 -1.17 36.18 8.52
N ASP A 1066 -1.12 37.15 7.61
CA ASP A 1066 -0.09 37.50 6.66
C ASP A 1066 1.24 37.80 7.33
N ARG A 1067 1.33 37.79 8.66
CA ARG A 1067 2.62 37.68 9.36
C ARG A 1067 3.40 36.39 9.05
N TRP A 1068 2.81 35.41 8.37
CA TRP A 1068 3.52 34.27 7.77
C TRP A 1068 3.51 34.23 6.23
N ILE A 1069 2.97 35.25 5.54
CA ILE A 1069 2.98 35.35 4.06
C ILE A 1069 3.73 36.63 3.60
N MET A 1070 3.55 37.77 4.29
CA MET A 1070 4.28 39.02 4.06
C MET A 1070 5.76 38.97 4.45
N VAL A 1071 6.20 37.96 5.21
CA VAL A 1071 7.65 37.71 5.43
C VAL A 1071 8.34 37.23 4.14
N LEU A 1072 7.57 36.84 3.11
CA LEU A 1072 8.06 36.48 1.77
C LEU A 1072 7.51 37.36 0.63
N LEU A 1073 6.69 38.38 0.93
CA LEU A 1073 6.14 39.33 -0.06
C LEU A 1073 6.30 40.82 0.34
N GLY A 1074 7.09 41.10 1.38
CA GLY A 1074 7.23 42.43 2.02
C GLY A 1074 8.39 43.30 1.56
N GLN A 1075 9.01 43.08 0.39
CA GLN A 1075 10.11 43.91 -0.15
C GLN A 1075 10.03 44.16 -1.67
N GLN A 1076 8.91 44.73 -2.14
CA GLN A 1076 8.84 45.33 -3.49
C GLN A 1076 7.74 46.41 -3.55
N MET A 1077 8.01 47.62 -3.02
CA MET A 1077 7.29 48.89 -3.30
C MET A 1077 8.00 50.09 -2.60
N SER A 1078 9.28 50.31 -2.91
CA SER A 1078 10.00 51.58 -2.65
C SER A 1078 11.26 51.66 -3.53
#